data_AF-A0AA37UM54-F1
#
_entry.id   AF-A0AA37UM54-F1
#
_cell.length_a   1.000
_cell.length_b   1.000
_cell.length_c   1.000
_cell.angle_alpha   90.00
_cell.angle_beta   90.00
_cell.angle_gamma   90.00
#
_symmetry.space_group_name_H-M   'P 1'
#
loop_
_entity.id
_entity.type
_entity.pdbx_description
1 polymer ?
#
loop_
_entity_poly.entity_id
_entity_poly.type
_entity_poly.pdbx_seq_one_letter_code
_entity_poly.pdbx_strand_id
1 'polypeptide(L)'
;MGGALLTAVPTAPTLAAPTDALNVAFAGSLVGTEAYTSQGDEVLRGSLRRAQGGEVQTPGVGVTLTGPDQGILFDAREPVLGEDAMTGTVVLEAVFTPAAEQGGTATLVSAGGHLRAEITDGELRYGFESGDGSVLHEEAVPAPEAGAEHRLSLLYSAPDGGGRLEAYLDGEALPEVAADAPATVATDLGASFGFGTDVSADRSGRGLTGDLHEVRVAGGVTQTAPAVFELQPRAAATELVNLQLDGSIADDGSYRAAPTEALEGTARGRAGDEIVAGSALELPSRSSGLDVSVDGVTSRQALESGFIAEVSLTAGAEPDDLDTIVSLGGSLYVRMQGGLLRYGFDARNGSGGWDTRARDVTLPAGPHTLSVAYVPEDGEHRLVVAVDGRLLPAVTSPTPPDVSDAVTETVAFGNESNPGGRERGIRGSMDAVRFATLADGFEIGDFTLQEVDLNASCVAREFTEPAQVIEMQPTDCADDILQAASMLRPSAEQWDWQQDKLSAFIHFGINTFTQVEWGEGDEDPTLFDPTEEVDTDEWVRALADAGYRRVIYTAKHHDGFVGWQSRYTDFGVMSSPWRDGQGDILADLSASVEKYGLELGIYLSPADSFQEDAGVFGNGSTPSPRTIPTLVEGDDRAGQDLPTFTYEATDYGALFLNMLYEVLTQYGPVTQVWFDGAPGNTDIPEVYDFRAFDELIQELQPGALVSIVGEDVRWVGNEHGEAPVASWSSAATSSTPGGRSSRSSGRRCPARTTSSSTT
;
A
#
# COMPACT_ATOMS: atom_id res chain seq x y z
N MET A 1 6.07 -5.57 -34.74
CA MET A 1 5.57 -6.81 -34.11
C MET A 1 6.33 -6.92 -32.79
N GLY A 2 5.95 -6.27 -31.70
CA GLY A 2 4.61 -5.82 -31.28
C GLY A 2 4.02 -6.87 -30.34
N GLY A 3 4.00 -6.57 -29.03
CA GLY A 3 3.42 -7.42 -27.99
C GLY A 3 3.86 -6.94 -26.60
N ALA A 4 3.01 -6.13 -25.96
CA ALA A 4 3.20 -5.51 -24.65
C ALA A 4 2.88 -6.51 -23.51
N LEU A 5 3.61 -6.38 -22.40
CA LEU A 5 3.38 -7.10 -21.13
C LEU A 5 2.85 -6.09 -20.10
N LEU A 6 1.62 -6.26 -19.62
CA LEU A 6 1.11 -5.62 -18.40
C LEU A 6 1.63 -6.39 -17.18
N THR A 7 2.03 -5.70 -16.10
CA THR A 7 2.32 -6.32 -14.79
C THR A 7 1.67 -5.52 -13.66
N ALA A 8 0.93 -6.23 -12.80
CA ALA A 8 0.19 -5.73 -11.63
C ALA A 8 1.08 -5.39 -10.42
N VAL A 9 0.58 -4.52 -9.54
CA VAL A 9 1.18 -4.07 -8.26
C VAL A 9 0.71 -5.00 -7.10
N PRO A 10 1.57 -5.37 -6.12
CA PRO A 10 1.29 -6.42 -5.15
C PRO A 10 0.43 -5.96 -3.95
N THR A 11 -0.46 -6.85 -3.52
CA THR A 11 -1.11 -6.94 -2.20
C THR A 11 -0.15 -7.52 -1.13
N ALA A 12 -0.42 -7.26 0.16
CA ALA A 12 0.18 -7.98 1.29
C ALA A 12 -0.71 -7.83 2.55
N PRO A 13 -0.84 -8.81 3.47
CA PRO A 13 -0.90 -10.26 3.28
C PRO A 13 -2.16 -10.90 3.92
N THR A 14 -2.76 -11.90 3.27
CA THR A 14 -3.67 -12.85 3.95
C THR A 14 -2.84 -14.05 4.41
N LEU A 15 -2.82 -14.35 5.72
CA LEU A 15 -2.14 -15.56 6.21
C LEU A 15 -2.83 -16.81 5.67
N ALA A 16 -2.07 -17.63 4.93
CA ALA A 16 -2.54 -18.85 4.27
C ALA A 16 -3.28 -19.82 5.21
N ALA A 17 -4.45 -20.32 4.77
CA ALA A 17 -5.14 -21.41 5.46
C ALA A 17 -4.24 -22.66 5.52
N PRO A 18 -4.12 -23.35 6.67
CA PRO A 18 -3.27 -24.54 6.81
C PRO A 18 -3.58 -25.67 5.82
N THR A 19 -4.78 -25.68 5.21
CA THR A 19 -5.29 -26.68 4.28
C THR A 19 -4.85 -26.52 2.82
N ASP A 20 -4.29 -25.36 2.46
CA ASP A 20 -3.94 -25.08 1.07
C ASP A 20 -2.62 -25.78 0.68
N ALA A 21 -2.68 -26.54 -0.41
CA ALA A 21 -1.53 -27.16 -1.05
C ALA A 21 -1.02 -26.28 -2.21
N LEU A 22 -1.93 -25.59 -2.90
CA LEU A 22 -1.65 -24.64 -3.97
C LEU A 22 -2.63 -23.47 -3.86
N ASN A 23 -2.14 -22.24 -3.97
CA ASN A 23 -2.93 -21.04 -4.23
C ASN A 23 -2.00 -20.05 -4.97
N VAL A 24 -2.16 -19.94 -6.29
CA VAL A 24 -1.21 -19.27 -7.19
C VAL A 24 -1.96 -18.42 -8.21
N ALA A 25 -1.73 -17.10 -8.17
CA ALA A 25 -2.24 -16.12 -9.12
C ALA A 25 -1.22 -15.75 -10.22
N PHE A 26 -0.20 -16.59 -10.38
CA PHE A 26 0.89 -16.43 -11.34
C PHE A 26 1.66 -15.09 -11.20
N ALA A 27 1.85 -14.61 -9.97
CA ALA A 27 2.63 -13.41 -9.64
C ALA A 27 4.16 -13.65 -9.66
N GLY A 28 4.60 -14.87 -9.35
CA GLY A 28 5.99 -15.34 -9.48
C GLY A 28 6.45 -15.60 -10.91
N SER A 29 7.27 -16.62 -11.16
CA SER A 29 7.91 -16.83 -12.48
C SER A 29 7.92 -18.29 -12.99
N LEU A 30 7.49 -18.44 -14.24
CA LEU A 30 7.64 -19.57 -15.17
C LEU A 30 8.69 -19.26 -16.27
N VAL A 31 9.45 -18.16 -16.17
CA VAL A 31 10.33 -17.66 -17.25
C VAL A 31 11.71 -18.31 -17.18
N GLY A 32 12.07 -19.06 -18.22
CA GLY A 32 13.40 -19.66 -18.36
C GLY A 32 13.62 -20.98 -17.61
N THR A 33 12.58 -21.51 -16.95
CA THR A 33 12.58 -22.80 -16.23
C THR A 33 11.31 -23.60 -16.54
N GLU A 34 11.36 -24.92 -16.38
CA GLU A 34 10.15 -25.77 -16.48
C GLU A 34 9.28 -25.69 -15.21
N ALA A 35 9.89 -25.36 -14.06
CA ALA A 35 9.23 -25.24 -12.77
C ALA A 35 8.92 -23.77 -12.43
N TYR A 36 7.79 -23.57 -11.77
CA TYR A 36 7.34 -22.30 -11.23
C TYR A 36 8.04 -21.97 -9.91
N THR A 37 8.39 -20.70 -9.74
CA THR A 37 8.79 -20.13 -8.45
C THR A 37 7.74 -19.12 -8.03
N SER A 38 7.04 -19.39 -6.93
CA SER A 38 6.02 -18.49 -6.39
C SER A 38 6.63 -17.18 -5.84
N GLN A 39 5.83 -16.12 -5.79
CA GLN A 39 6.23 -14.81 -5.25
C GLN A 39 5.09 -14.20 -4.42
N GLY A 40 5.43 -13.34 -3.46
CA GLY A 40 4.44 -12.72 -2.59
C GLY A 40 3.81 -13.74 -1.65
N ASP A 41 2.49 -13.72 -1.54
CA ASP A 41 1.70 -14.57 -0.63
C ASP A 41 1.19 -15.87 -1.29
N GLU A 42 1.64 -16.17 -2.51
CA GLU A 42 1.29 -17.41 -3.20
C GLU A 42 1.72 -18.67 -2.42
N VAL A 43 0.79 -19.61 -2.28
CA VAL A 43 1.03 -20.90 -1.62
C VAL A 43 1.43 -21.94 -2.65
N LEU A 44 2.63 -22.48 -2.52
CA LEU A 44 3.10 -23.59 -3.33
C LEU A 44 3.74 -24.68 -2.46
N ARG A 45 2.95 -25.67 -2.02
CA ARG A 45 3.40 -26.82 -1.22
C ARG A 45 3.53 -28.06 -2.10
N GLY A 46 4.43 -27.98 -3.07
CA GLY A 46 4.66 -29.02 -4.07
C GLY A 46 5.53 -28.48 -5.20
N SER A 47 5.38 -29.03 -6.39
CA SER A 47 5.99 -28.49 -7.61
C SER A 47 4.92 -28.14 -8.63
N LEU A 48 4.93 -26.89 -9.09
CA LEU A 48 4.11 -26.42 -10.19
C LEU A 48 5.00 -26.26 -11.43
N ARG A 49 4.55 -26.73 -12.59
CA ARG A 49 5.36 -26.77 -13.82
C ARG A 49 4.52 -26.65 -15.07
N ARG A 50 5.17 -26.30 -16.17
CA ARG A 50 4.60 -26.31 -17.53
C ARG A 50 4.28 -27.74 -17.97
N ALA A 51 3.24 -27.89 -18.79
CA ALA A 51 2.93 -29.17 -19.43
C ALA A 51 3.94 -29.49 -20.55
N GLN A 52 4.25 -28.53 -21.43
CA GLN A 52 5.20 -28.72 -22.54
C GLN A 52 6.17 -27.55 -22.83
N GLY A 53 5.96 -26.36 -22.26
CA GLY A 53 6.92 -25.24 -22.36
C GLY A 53 6.57 -24.11 -23.34
N GLY A 54 5.41 -24.20 -24.02
CA GLY A 54 4.91 -23.15 -24.92
C GLY A 54 4.01 -22.10 -24.24
N GLU A 55 3.72 -22.28 -22.95
CA GLU A 55 2.89 -21.39 -22.15
C GLU A 55 3.55 -20.03 -21.96
N VAL A 56 2.84 -18.92 -22.13
CA VAL A 56 3.44 -17.58 -21.96
C VAL A 56 2.88 -16.97 -20.69
N GLN A 57 3.72 -16.81 -19.68
CA GLN A 57 3.31 -16.12 -18.45
C GLN A 57 3.46 -14.62 -18.61
N THR A 58 2.42 -13.89 -18.22
CA THR A 58 2.46 -12.46 -17.96
C THR A 58 2.40 -12.28 -16.43
N PRO A 59 3.49 -11.82 -15.77
CA PRO A 59 3.55 -11.80 -14.30
C PRO A 59 2.42 -10.98 -13.66
N GLY A 60 1.70 -11.58 -12.71
CA GLY A 60 0.58 -10.95 -12.00
C GLY A 60 -0.68 -10.78 -12.85
N VAL A 61 -0.74 -11.41 -14.02
CA VAL A 61 -1.92 -11.45 -14.89
C VAL A 61 -2.36 -12.88 -15.15
N GLY A 62 -1.42 -13.81 -15.38
CA GLY A 62 -1.75 -15.20 -15.65
C GLY A 62 -0.80 -15.89 -16.62
N VAL A 63 -1.26 -17.02 -17.15
CA VAL A 63 -0.59 -17.84 -18.15
C VAL A 63 -1.48 -17.97 -19.39
N THR A 64 -0.99 -17.43 -20.50
CA THR A 64 -1.63 -17.59 -21.81
C THR A 64 -1.31 -18.96 -22.40
N LEU A 65 -2.37 -19.67 -22.76
CA LEU A 65 -2.39 -20.98 -23.38
C LEU A 65 -2.88 -20.85 -24.83
N THR A 66 -1.98 -21.12 -25.77
CA THR A 66 -2.18 -20.89 -27.21
C THR A 66 -2.52 -22.15 -28.00
N GLY A 67 -2.57 -23.31 -27.33
CA GLY A 67 -2.87 -24.56 -28.01
C GLY A 67 -3.06 -25.75 -27.08
N PRO A 68 -3.54 -26.87 -27.63
CA PRO A 68 -4.08 -28.01 -26.87
C PRO A 68 -3.02 -28.85 -26.12
N ASP A 69 -1.73 -28.58 -26.32
CA ASP A 69 -0.65 -29.27 -25.61
C ASP A 69 -0.12 -28.47 -24.40
N GLN A 70 -0.73 -27.33 -24.10
CA GLN A 70 -0.29 -26.37 -23.09
C GLN A 70 -1.16 -26.46 -21.82
N GLY A 71 -0.57 -26.07 -20.70
CA GLY A 71 -1.25 -25.96 -19.41
C GLY A 71 -0.26 -26.00 -18.25
N ILE A 72 -0.79 -26.02 -17.03
CA ILE A 72 0.00 -26.06 -15.81
C ILE A 72 -0.30 -27.35 -15.04
N LEU A 73 0.76 -28.03 -14.63
CA LEU A 73 0.70 -29.24 -13.82
C LEU A 73 1.22 -28.95 -12.42
N PHE A 74 0.46 -29.35 -11.41
CA PHE A 74 0.84 -29.27 -10.01
C PHE A 74 0.94 -30.66 -9.41
N ASP A 75 2.09 -30.97 -8.82
CA ASP A 75 2.31 -32.16 -8.01
C ASP A 75 2.46 -31.73 -6.56
N ALA A 76 1.46 -32.01 -5.73
CA ALA A 76 1.46 -31.70 -4.31
C ALA A 76 2.56 -32.46 -3.57
N ARG A 77 3.09 -31.87 -2.49
CA ARG A 77 4.15 -32.50 -1.68
C ARG A 77 3.69 -33.80 -1.01
N GLU A 78 2.41 -33.90 -0.68
CA GLU A 78 1.76 -35.06 -0.07
C GLU A 78 0.56 -35.49 -0.94
N PRO A 79 0.18 -36.78 -0.96
CA PRO A 79 -0.91 -37.28 -1.81
C PRO A 79 -2.28 -36.86 -1.27
N VAL A 80 -2.73 -35.68 -1.71
CA VAL A 80 -4.01 -35.06 -1.29
C VAL A 80 -5.23 -35.89 -1.73
N LEU A 81 -5.12 -36.67 -2.81
CA LEU A 81 -6.22 -37.45 -3.40
C LEU A 81 -6.31 -38.88 -2.87
N GLY A 82 -5.32 -39.38 -2.14
CA GLY A 82 -5.19 -40.80 -1.79
C GLY A 82 -4.47 -41.64 -2.86
N GLU A 83 -4.31 -42.95 -2.63
CA GLU A 83 -3.50 -43.85 -3.49
C GLU A 83 -4.33 -44.50 -4.61
N ASP A 84 -5.44 -45.17 -4.28
CA ASP A 84 -6.27 -45.91 -5.25
C ASP A 84 -7.66 -45.28 -5.47
N ALA A 85 -8.13 -44.46 -4.50
CA ALA A 85 -9.43 -43.82 -4.54
C ALA A 85 -9.47 -42.55 -3.69
N MET A 86 -10.27 -41.57 -4.12
CA MET A 86 -10.50 -40.31 -3.41
C MET A 86 -11.47 -40.51 -2.25
N THR A 87 -10.94 -40.72 -1.05
CA THR A 87 -11.74 -40.92 0.18
C THR A 87 -11.85 -39.67 1.05
N GLY A 88 -11.06 -38.63 0.76
CA GLY A 88 -11.06 -37.35 1.49
C GLY A 88 -11.89 -36.26 0.80
N THR A 89 -11.76 -35.04 1.31
CA THR A 89 -12.28 -33.83 0.66
C THR A 89 -11.16 -33.11 -0.09
N VAL A 90 -11.46 -32.64 -1.30
CA VAL A 90 -10.54 -31.81 -2.09
C VAL A 90 -11.31 -30.69 -2.78
N VAL A 91 -10.72 -29.50 -2.77
CA VAL A 91 -11.20 -28.31 -3.47
C VAL A 91 -10.24 -28.00 -4.61
N LEU A 92 -10.80 -27.74 -5.79
CA LEU A 92 -10.08 -27.33 -6.98
C LEU A 92 -10.74 -26.07 -7.52
N GLU A 93 -9.98 -25.00 -7.67
CA GLU A 93 -10.51 -23.74 -8.21
C GLU A 93 -9.59 -23.21 -9.31
N ALA A 94 -10.18 -22.61 -10.33
CA ALA A 94 -9.48 -21.98 -11.44
C ALA A 94 -10.21 -20.72 -11.90
N VAL A 95 -9.45 -19.64 -12.06
CA VAL A 95 -9.88 -18.41 -12.74
C VAL A 95 -9.29 -18.43 -14.15
N PHE A 96 -10.12 -18.29 -15.17
CA PHE A 96 -9.71 -18.49 -16.56
C PHE A 96 -10.53 -17.66 -17.55
N THR A 97 -9.94 -17.32 -18.69
CA THR A 97 -10.61 -16.69 -19.82
C THR A 97 -10.54 -17.62 -21.03
N PRO A 98 -11.63 -18.29 -21.45
CA PRO A 98 -11.59 -19.20 -22.60
C PRO A 98 -11.60 -18.43 -23.92
N ALA A 99 -10.77 -18.83 -24.88
CA ALA A 99 -10.83 -18.31 -26.24
C ALA A 99 -12.10 -18.78 -26.97
N ALA A 100 -12.51 -18.01 -27.99
CA ALA A 100 -13.70 -18.31 -28.80
C ALA A 100 -13.63 -19.64 -29.56
N GLU A 101 -12.42 -20.07 -29.95
CA GLU A 101 -12.19 -21.36 -30.59
C GLU A 101 -11.33 -22.24 -29.67
N GLN A 102 -11.87 -23.41 -29.31
CA GLN A 102 -11.13 -24.47 -28.64
C GLN A 102 -10.71 -25.53 -29.66
N GLY A 103 -9.53 -26.15 -29.47
CA GLY A 103 -8.98 -27.17 -30.37
C GLY A 103 -9.69 -28.53 -30.36
N GLY A 104 -10.91 -28.61 -29.82
CA GLY A 104 -11.64 -29.84 -29.52
C GLY A 104 -12.14 -29.84 -28.08
N THR A 105 -11.88 -30.92 -27.35
CA THR A 105 -12.07 -30.98 -25.89
C THR A 105 -10.97 -30.20 -25.18
N ALA A 106 -11.35 -29.25 -24.33
CA ALA A 106 -10.45 -28.39 -23.56
C ALA A 106 -10.65 -28.59 -22.06
N THR A 107 -9.70 -29.23 -21.38
CA THR A 107 -9.67 -29.46 -19.95
C THR A 107 -9.34 -28.16 -19.21
N LEU A 108 -10.25 -27.74 -18.33
CA LEU A 108 -10.05 -26.60 -17.43
C LEU A 108 -9.32 -27.03 -16.16
N VAL A 109 -9.79 -28.12 -15.55
CA VAL A 109 -9.25 -28.68 -14.31
C VAL A 109 -9.26 -30.21 -14.41
N SER A 110 -8.21 -30.86 -13.94
CA SER A 110 -8.14 -32.31 -13.77
C SER A 110 -7.40 -32.70 -12.49
N ALA A 111 -7.77 -33.84 -11.90
CA ALA A 111 -7.12 -34.37 -10.70
C ALA A 111 -7.08 -35.90 -10.72
N GLY A 112 -5.93 -36.48 -10.35
CA GLY A 112 -5.77 -37.92 -10.12
C GLY A 112 -6.06 -38.82 -11.33
N GLY A 113 -6.14 -38.26 -12.53
CA GLY A 113 -6.45 -38.97 -13.77
C GLY A 113 -7.94 -39.27 -14.01
N HIS A 114 -8.83 -39.11 -13.03
CA HIS A 114 -10.22 -39.55 -13.18
C HIS A 114 -11.26 -38.53 -12.71
N LEU A 115 -10.87 -37.35 -12.20
CA LEU A 115 -11.75 -36.22 -11.97
C LEU A 115 -11.41 -35.11 -12.95
N ARG A 116 -12.41 -34.52 -13.63
CA ARG A 116 -12.18 -33.46 -14.61
C ARG A 116 -13.35 -32.49 -14.77
N ALA A 117 -13.02 -31.30 -15.25
CA ALA A 117 -13.94 -30.36 -15.88
C ALA A 117 -13.36 -29.90 -17.23
N GLU A 118 -14.14 -30.02 -18.31
CA GLU A 118 -13.71 -29.79 -19.68
C GLU A 118 -14.81 -29.15 -20.55
N ILE A 119 -14.42 -28.25 -21.45
CA ILE A 119 -15.30 -27.70 -22.48
C ILE A 119 -15.25 -28.61 -23.70
N THR A 120 -16.38 -29.16 -24.12
CA THR A 120 -16.51 -29.97 -25.34
C THR A 120 -17.82 -29.64 -26.04
N ASP A 121 -17.77 -29.39 -27.36
CA ASP A 121 -18.95 -29.15 -28.19
C ASP A 121 -19.90 -28.03 -27.66
N GLY A 122 -19.34 -27.01 -27.01
CA GLY A 122 -20.09 -25.88 -26.44
C GLY A 122 -20.72 -26.14 -25.07
N GLU A 123 -20.37 -27.24 -24.43
CA GLU A 123 -20.80 -27.59 -23.07
C GLU A 123 -19.60 -27.65 -22.12
N LEU A 124 -19.77 -27.13 -20.90
CA LEU A 124 -18.90 -27.43 -19.77
C LEU A 124 -19.36 -28.76 -19.17
N ARG A 125 -18.51 -29.78 -19.27
CA ARG A 125 -18.72 -31.13 -18.74
C ARG A 125 -17.81 -31.32 -17.53
N TYR A 126 -18.36 -31.79 -16.42
CA TYR A 126 -17.58 -32.05 -15.21
C TYR A 126 -18.07 -33.32 -14.53
N GLY A 127 -17.13 -34.02 -13.89
CA GLY A 127 -17.43 -35.33 -13.35
C GLY A 127 -16.21 -36.12 -12.93
N PHE A 128 -16.44 -37.38 -12.58
CA PHE A 128 -15.38 -38.30 -12.20
C PHE A 128 -15.71 -39.74 -12.59
N GLU A 129 -14.67 -40.56 -12.71
CA GLU A 129 -14.78 -42.01 -12.93
C GLU A 129 -14.63 -42.78 -11.62
N SER A 130 -15.43 -43.83 -11.43
CA SER A 130 -15.35 -44.70 -10.24
C SER A 130 -15.18 -46.18 -10.60
N GLY A 131 -14.96 -47.01 -9.57
CA GLY A 131 -14.67 -48.44 -9.75
C GLY A 131 -13.22 -48.67 -10.15
N ASP A 132 -13.00 -49.32 -11.30
CA ASP A 132 -11.68 -49.50 -11.92
C ASP A 132 -11.34 -48.39 -12.92
N GLY A 133 -12.03 -47.24 -12.84
CA GLY A 133 -11.91 -46.13 -13.80
C GLY A 133 -12.76 -46.33 -15.06
N SER A 134 -13.66 -47.32 -15.11
CA SER A 134 -14.50 -47.59 -16.30
C SER A 134 -15.90 -46.96 -16.28
N VAL A 135 -16.34 -46.43 -15.13
CA VAL A 135 -17.69 -45.88 -14.97
C VAL A 135 -17.61 -44.37 -14.77
N LEU A 136 -17.94 -43.63 -15.82
CA LEU A 136 -18.01 -42.17 -15.81
C LEU A 136 -19.34 -41.67 -15.23
N HIS A 137 -19.26 -40.77 -14.26
CA HIS A 137 -20.37 -39.98 -13.73
C HIS A 137 -20.10 -38.53 -14.11
N GLU A 138 -20.99 -37.90 -14.87
CA GLU A 138 -20.79 -36.52 -15.36
C GLU A 138 -22.11 -35.79 -15.48
N GLU A 139 -22.03 -34.47 -15.39
CA GLU A 139 -23.07 -33.53 -15.76
C GLU A 139 -22.55 -32.58 -16.85
N ALA A 140 -23.47 -31.96 -17.59
CA ALA A 140 -23.15 -31.04 -18.68
C ALA A 140 -24.04 -29.80 -18.61
N VAL A 141 -23.43 -28.62 -18.66
CA VAL A 141 -24.10 -27.32 -18.71
C VAL A 141 -23.57 -26.52 -19.91
N PRO A 142 -24.26 -25.45 -20.36
CA PRO A 142 -23.70 -24.56 -21.38
C PRO A 142 -22.31 -24.07 -20.99
N ALA A 143 -21.38 -24.02 -21.95
CA ALA A 143 -20.04 -23.51 -21.69
C ALA A 143 -20.08 -22.01 -21.31
N PRO A 144 -19.14 -21.54 -20.46
CA PRO A 144 -18.98 -20.12 -20.16
C PRO A 144 -18.70 -19.29 -21.42
N GLU A 145 -18.96 -17.98 -21.33
CA GLU A 145 -18.76 -17.06 -22.45
C GLU A 145 -17.27 -16.99 -22.85
N ALA A 146 -17.01 -16.98 -24.16
CA ALA A 146 -15.65 -16.82 -24.63
C ALA A 146 -15.17 -15.37 -24.55
N GLY A 147 -13.93 -15.17 -24.11
CA GLY A 147 -13.30 -13.85 -24.00
C GLY A 147 -13.68 -13.06 -22.75
N ALA A 148 -14.44 -13.66 -21.83
CA ALA A 148 -14.69 -13.14 -20.48
C ALA A 148 -13.96 -13.98 -19.43
N GLU A 149 -13.63 -13.36 -18.29
CA GLU A 149 -13.07 -14.08 -17.13
C GLU A 149 -14.17 -14.88 -16.43
N HIS A 150 -13.85 -16.12 -16.05
CA HIS A 150 -14.73 -17.04 -15.35
C HIS A 150 -14.03 -17.71 -14.17
N ARG A 151 -14.82 -18.07 -13.16
CA ARG A 151 -14.38 -18.71 -11.91
C ARG A 151 -15.06 -20.06 -11.77
N LEU A 152 -14.30 -21.15 -11.93
CA LEU A 152 -14.79 -22.51 -11.74
C LEU A 152 -14.24 -23.08 -10.43
N SER A 153 -15.13 -23.54 -9.55
CA SER A 153 -14.74 -24.19 -8.31
C SER A 153 -15.44 -25.54 -8.16
N LEU A 154 -14.68 -26.56 -7.76
CA LEU A 154 -15.11 -27.94 -7.58
C LEU A 154 -14.80 -28.38 -6.14
N LEU A 155 -15.80 -28.91 -5.44
CA LEU A 155 -15.62 -29.60 -4.16
C LEU A 155 -15.95 -31.08 -4.36
N TYR A 156 -14.94 -31.92 -4.23
CA TYR A 156 -15.14 -33.37 -4.17
C TYR A 156 -15.16 -33.84 -2.71
N SER A 157 -16.09 -34.74 -2.40
CA SER A 157 -16.14 -35.45 -1.12
C SER A 157 -16.59 -36.91 -1.29
N ALA A 158 -16.31 -37.77 -0.32
CA ALA A 158 -16.70 -39.18 -0.34
C ALA A 158 -17.50 -39.61 0.92
N PRO A 159 -18.64 -38.95 1.23
CA PRO A 159 -19.43 -39.29 2.40
C PRO A 159 -19.96 -40.74 2.30
N ASP A 160 -19.89 -41.48 3.42
CA ASP A 160 -20.35 -42.86 3.53
C ASP A 160 -19.78 -43.84 2.47
N GLY A 161 -18.65 -43.48 1.85
CA GLY A 161 -17.98 -44.27 0.82
C GLY A 161 -18.50 -44.08 -0.61
N GLY A 162 -19.40 -43.13 -0.87
CA GLY A 162 -19.85 -42.76 -2.22
C GLY A 162 -19.31 -41.39 -2.65
N GLY A 163 -18.88 -41.23 -3.90
CA GLY A 163 -18.33 -39.98 -4.41
C GLY A 163 -19.40 -38.90 -4.65
N ARG A 164 -19.06 -37.66 -4.37
CA ARG A 164 -19.86 -36.45 -4.61
C ARG A 164 -18.96 -35.36 -5.17
N LEU A 165 -19.41 -34.69 -6.22
CA LEU A 165 -18.74 -33.53 -6.81
C LEU A 165 -19.74 -32.39 -6.94
N GLU A 166 -19.55 -31.37 -6.13
CA GLU A 166 -20.27 -30.10 -6.19
C GLU A 166 -19.45 -29.13 -7.05
N ALA A 167 -20.10 -28.38 -7.95
CA ALA A 167 -19.45 -27.48 -8.87
C ALA A 167 -20.14 -26.12 -8.90
N TYR A 168 -19.37 -25.05 -9.01
CA TYR A 168 -19.85 -23.67 -9.13
C TYR A 168 -19.15 -22.97 -10.29
N LEU A 169 -19.90 -22.16 -11.03
CA LEU A 169 -19.40 -21.30 -12.09
C LEU A 169 -19.92 -19.88 -11.84
N ASP A 170 -19.00 -18.94 -11.65
CA ASP A 170 -19.31 -17.51 -11.47
C ASP A 170 -20.33 -17.21 -10.36
N GLY A 171 -20.22 -17.93 -9.25
CA GLY A 171 -21.10 -17.81 -8.08
C GLY A 171 -22.39 -18.63 -8.18
N GLU A 172 -22.69 -19.23 -9.34
CA GLU A 172 -23.87 -20.08 -9.53
C GLU A 172 -23.56 -21.57 -9.27
N ALA A 173 -24.42 -22.21 -8.48
CA ALA A 173 -24.33 -23.65 -8.22
C ALA A 173 -24.76 -24.46 -9.45
N LEU A 174 -23.93 -25.41 -9.87
CA LEU A 174 -24.22 -26.36 -10.95
C LEU A 174 -24.78 -27.69 -10.41
N PRO A 175 -25.41 -28.52 -11.26
CA PRO A 175 -25.90 -29.85 -10.86
C PRO A 175 -24.82 -30.72 -10.17
N GLU A 176 -25.15 -31.31 -9.03
CA GLU A 176 -24.23 -32.22 -8.32
C GLU A 176 -24.04 -33.53 -9.08
N VAL A 177 -22.80 -34.03 -9.16
CA VAL A 177 -22.49 -35.37 -9.66
C VAL A 177 -22.32 -36.32 -8.47
N ALA A 178 -23.07 -37.42 -8.45
CA ALA A 178 -23.05 -38.39 -7.36
C ALA A 178 -22.86 -39.83 -7.85
N ALA A 179 -22.09 -40.61 -7.08
CA ALA A 179 -21.87 -42.04 -7.32
C ALA A 179 -21.94 -42.85 -6.01
N ASP A 180 -22.22 -44.15 -6.15
CA ASP A 180 -22.24 -45.11 -5.01
C ASP A 180 -20.82 -45.55 -4.57
N ALA A 181 -19.79 -45.16 -5.33
CA ALA A 181 -18.38 -45.46 -5.08
C ALA A 181 -17.55 -44.17 -5.21
N PRO A 182 -16.38 -44.07 -4.55
CA PRO A 182 -15.52 -42.90 -4.68
C PRO A 182 -14.89 -42.81 -6.07
N ALA A 183 -14.43 -41.62 -6.45
CA ALA A 183 -13.60 -41.42 -7.62
C ALA A 183 -12.33 -42.28 -7.53
N THR A 184 -12.01 -42.97 -8.61
CA THR A 184 -10.78 -43.75 -8.73
C THR A 184 -9.58 -42.80 -8.82
N VAL A 185 -8.42 -43.17 -8.30
CA VAL A 185 -7.16 -42.46 -8.52
C VAL A 185 -6.27 -43.33 -9.40
N ALA A 186 -5.79 -42.79 -10.51
CA ALA A 186 -4.88 -43.50 -11.39
C ALA A 186 -3.52 -43.70 -10.70
N THR A 187 -2.86 -44.82 -11.02
CA THR A 187 -1.56 -45.16 -10.45
C THR A 187 -0.57 -44.00 -10.61
N ASP A 188 0.12 -43.66 -9.52
CA ASP A 188 1.12 -42.60 -9.41
C ASP A 188 0.60 -41.15 -9.60
N LEU A 189 -0.72 -40.93 -9.65
CA LEU A 189 -1.32 -39.58 -9.81
C LEU A 189 -2.02 -39.04 -8.56
N GLY A 190 -1.87 -39.66 -7.39
CA GLY A 190 -2.53 -39.28 -6.13
C GLY A 190 -2.16 -37.90 -5.56
N ALA A 191 -1.17 -37.22 -6.14
CA ALA A 191 -0.77 -35.86 -5.81
C ALA A 191 -0.87 -34.89 -7.01
N SER A 192 -1.36 -35.35 -8.16
CA SER A 192 -1.23 -34.64 -9.43
C SER A 192 -2.53 -33.96 -9.85
N PHE A 193 -2.40 -32.68 -10.21
CA PHE A 193 -3.46 -31.79 -10.64
C PHE A 193 -3.06 -31.07 -11.94
N GLY A 194 -4.03 -30.84 -12.82
CA GLY A 194 -3.82 -30.15 -14.09
C GLY A 194 -4.79 -28.99 -14.22
N PHE A 195 -4.26 -27.83 -14.61
CA PHE A 195 -5.02 -26.61 -14.87
C PHE A 195 -4.78 -26.18 -16.31
N GLY A 196 -5.86 -26.03 -17.06
CA GLY A 196 -5.80 -25.86 -18.51
C GLY A 196 -5.24 -27.09 -19.26
N THR A 197 -5.07 -28.24 -18.59
CA THR A 197 -4.55 -29.49 -19.16
C THR A 197 -5.01 -30.70 -18.33
N ASP A 198 -4.99 -31.88 -18.95
CA ASP A 198 -5.19 -33.16 -18.24
C ASP A 198 -3.87 -33.68 -17.66
N VAL A 199 -3.92 -34.27 -16.46
CA VAL A 199 -2.77 -34.95 -15.83
C VAL A 199 -2.43 -36.29 -16.47
N SER A 200 -3.40 -36.92 -17.14
CA SER A 200 -3.21 -38.23 -17.74
C SER A 200 -2.58 -38.13 -19.13
N ALA A 201 -1.51 -38.89 -19.33
CA ALA A 201 -0.73 -38.86 -20.57
C ALA A 201 -1.51 -39.36 -21.81
N ASP A 202 -2.53 -40.20 -21.62
CA ASP A 202 -3.39 -40.68 -22.71
C ASP A 202 -4.38 -39.62 -23.23
N ARG A 203 -4.53 -38.53 -22.48
CA ARG A 203 -5.38 -37.38 -22.79
C ARG A 203 -4.58 -36.10 -23.03
N SER A 204 -3.29 -36.23 -23.36
CA SER A 204 -2.50 -35.14 -23.92
C SER A 204 -3.17 -34.56 -25.17
N GLY A 205 -3.08 -33.25 -25.39
CA GLY A 205 -3.72 -32.60 -26.53
C GLY A 205 -5.17 -32.16 -26.25
N ARG A 206 -5.55 -32.04 -24.98
CA ARG A 206 -6.85 -31.51 -24.53
C ARG A 206 -6.72 -30.21 -23.72
N GLY A 207 -5.67 -29.44 -23.96
CA GLY A 207 -5.43 -28.20 -23.23
C GLY A 207 -6.40 -27.08 -23.57
N LEU A 208 -6.63 -26.19 -22.62
CA LEU A 208 -7.38 -24.95 -22.81
C LEU A 208 -6.64 -24.04 -23.79
N THR A 209 -7.36 -23.43 -24.73
CA THR A 209 -6.90 -22.23 -25.45
C THR A 209 -7.54 -21.01 -24.80
N GLY A 210 -6.74 -20.07 -24.29
CA GLY A 210 -7.22 -18.97 -23.45
C GLY A 210 -6.17 -18.57 -22.42
N ASP A 211 -6.61 -18.02 -21.29
CA ASP A 211 -5.75 -17.58 -20.20
C ASP A 211 -6.14 -18.27 -18.89
N LEU A 212 -5.14 -18.62 -18.07
CA LEU A 212 -5.31 -19.02 -16.67
C LEU A 212 -4.81 -17.88 -15.77
N HIS A 213 -5.65 -17.36 -14.89
CA HIS A 213 -5.34 -16.21 -14.04
C HIS A 213 -4.96 -16.63 -12.63
N GLU A 214 -5.63 -17.63 -12.06
CA GLU A 214 -5.38 -18.09 -10.69
C GLU A 214 -5.84 -19.54 -10.52
N VAL A 215 -5.14 -20.31 -9.68
CA VAL A 215 -5.43 -21.72 -9.42
C VAL A 215 -5.26 -22.06 -7.94
N ARG A 216 -6.18 -22.87 -7.39
CA ARG A 216 -6.15 -23.31 -6.00
C ARG A 216 -6.42 -24.81 -5.84
N VAL A 217 -5.68 -25.43 -4.91
CA VAL A 217 -5.90 -26.80 -4.43
C VAL A 217 -5.85 -26.80 -2.90
N ALA A 218 -6.95 -27.22 -2.27
CA ALA A 218 -7.02 -27.40 -0.82
C ALA A 218 -7.53 -28.80 -0.46
N GLY A 219 -6.90 -29.42 0.54
CA GLY A 219 -7.23 -30.79 0.97
C GLY A 219 -7.68 -30.84 2.43
N GLY A 220 -8.53 -31.81 2.76
CA GLY A 220 -8.95 -32.05 4.16
C GLY A 220 -9.79 -30.91 4.74
N VAL A 221 -10.49 -30.17 3.88
CA VAL A 221 -11.40 -29.10 4.25
C VAL A 221 -12.62 -29.65 5.00
N THR A 222 -13.09 -28.90 6.00
CA THR A 222 -14.27 -29.25 6.82
C THR A 222 -15.50 -28.39 6.53
N GLN A 223 -15.33 -27.35 5.71
CA GLN A 223 -16.41 -26.45 5.29
C GLN A 223 -17.15 -27.01 4.07
N THR A 224 -18.40 -26.61 3.87
CA THR A 224 -19.23 -27.01 2.72
C THR A 224 -19.27 -25.92 1.66
N ALA A 225 -19.65 -26.26 0.43
CA ALA A 225 -19.93 -25.26 -0.60
C ALA A 225 -21.12 -24.35 -0.19
N PRO A 226 -21.14 -23.05 -0.59
CA PRO A 226 -20.06 -22.35 -1.30
C PRO A 226 -18.97 -21.78 -0.39
N ALA A 227 -19.12 -21.83 0.94
CA ALA A 227 -18.24 -21.17 1.92
C ALA A 227 -16.77 -21.62 1.84
N VAL A 228 -16.52 -22.83 1.34
CA VAL A 228 -15.17 -23.39 1.15
C VAL A 228 -14.43 -22.86 -0.09
N PHE A 229 -15.15 -22.26 -1.04
CA PHE A 229 -14.59 -21.72 -2.28
C PHE A 229 -14.05 -20.31 -2.05
N GLU A 230 -12.76 -20.12 -2.29
CA GLU A 230 -12.09 -18.83 -2.09
C GLU A 230 -12.03 -18.02 -3.38
N LEU A 231 -12.14 -18.66 -4.55
CA LEU A 231 -12.06 -17.97 -5.84
C LEU A 231 -13.43 -17.70 -6.47
N GLN A 232 -14.53 -18.26 -5.93
CA GLN A 232 -15.88 -17.92 -6.39
C GLN A 232 -16.24 -16.47 -6.02
N PRO A 233 -16.86 -15.71 -6.92
CA PRO A 233 -17.37 -14.40 -6.57
C PRO A 233 -18.45 -14.57 -5.50
N ARG A 234 -18.32 -13.83 -4.40
CA ARG A 234 -19.30 -13.86 -3.30
C ARG A 234 -20.15 -12.61 -3.39
N ALA A 235 -21.43 -12.77 -3.69
CA ALA A 235 -22.37 -11.66 -3.68
C ALA A 235 -22.36 -10.94 -2.31
N ALA A 236 -22.54 -9.61 -2.32
CA ALA A 236 -22.90 -8.84 -1.14
C ALA A 236 -23.94 -9.60 -0.29
N ALA A 237 -23.65 -9.76 1.00
CA ALA A 237 -24.29 -10.77 1.85
C ALA A 237 -25.79 -10.53 2.08
N THR A 238 -26.22 -9.26 2.03
CA THR A 238 -27.62 -8.84 2.07
C THR A 238 -27.78 -7.49 1.35
N GLU A 239 -28.70 -7.41 0.40
CA GLU A 239 -29.16 -6.15 -0.17
C GLU A 239 -30.21 -5.54 0.76
N LEU A 240 -29.77 -4.70 1.70
CA LEU A 240 -30.61 -4.14 2.76
C LEU A 240 -31.42 -2.94 2.26
N VAL A 241 -30.82 -2.12 1.40
CA VAL A 241 -31.44 -0.91 0.85
C VAL A 241 -31.06 -0.81 -0.63
N ASN A 242 -32.05 -0.73 -1.52
CA ASN A 242 -31.89 -0.36 -2.91
C ASN A 242 -33.11 0.45 -3.35
N LEU A 243 -32.94 1.77 -3.34
CA LEU A 243 -33.98 2.73 -3.68
C LEU A 243 -33.58 3.42 -4.98
N GLN A 244 -34.44 3.33 -6.00
CA GLN A 244 -34.35 4.11 -7.24
C GLN A 244 -35.08 5.46 -7.11
N LEU A 245 -35.44 5.80 -5.88
CA LEU A 245 -36.16 6.98 -5.45
C LEU A 245 -37.51 7.22 -6.18
N ASP A 246 -38.16 6.14 -6.61
CA ASP A 246 -39.47 6.11 -7.32
C ASP A 246 -40.69 6.23 -6.40
N GLY A 247 -40.48 6.08 -5.09
CA GLY A 247 -41.49 6.17 -4.04
C GLY A 247 -41.99 7.59 -3.74
N SER A 248 -42.27 7.88 -2.47
CA SER A 248 -42.78 9.20 -2.04
C SER A 248 -42.39 9.54 -0.61
N ILE A 249 -42.18 10.83 -0.30
CA ILE A 249 -42.05 11.31 1.07
C ILE A 249 -43.44 11.69 1.61
N ALA A 250 -43.79 11.15 2.76
CA ALA A 250 -45.03 11.46 3.48
C ALA A 250 -44.90 12.75 4.31
N ASP A 251 -46.04 13.31 4.75
CA ASP A 251 -46.08 14.55 5.57
C ASP A 251 -45.28 14.47 6.88
N ASP A 252 -45.00 13.26 7.38
CA ASP A 252 -44.18 13.03 8.57
C ASP A 252 -42.68 12.87 8.27
N GLY A 253 -42.27 13.05 7.01
CA GLY A 253 -40.92 12.89 6.51
C GLY A 253 -40.52 11.46 6.16
N SER A 254 -41.37 10.45 6.41
CA SER A 254 -41.05 9.06 6.06
C SER A 254 -41.02 8.84 4.56
N TYR A 255 -39.98 8.17 4.07
CA TYR A 255 -39.89 7.71 2.70
C TYR A 255 -40.67 6.39 2.55
N ARG A 256 -41.58 6.35 1.59
CA ARG A 256 -42.39 5.17 1.24
C ARG A 256 -41.88 4.61 -0.08
N ALA A 257 -41.16 3.50 0.02
CA ALA A 257 -40.60 2.79 -1.12
C ALA A 257 -41.68 2.32 -2.11
N ALA A 258 -41.36 2.38 -3.39
CA ALA A 258 -42.14 1.78 -4.46
C ALA A 258 -42.04 0.24 -4.41
N PRO A 259 -42.97 -0.51 -5.02
CA PRO A 259 -42.95 -1.98 -5.00
C PRO A 259 -41.70 -2.62 -5.65
N THR A 260 -40.97 -1.85 -6.47
CA THR A 260 -39.73 -2.26 -7.15
C THR A 260 -38.48 -1.97 -6.35
N GLU A 261 -38.60 -1.32 -5.20
CA GLU A 261 -37.49 -0.90 -4.35
C GLU A 261 -37.38 -1.80 -3.11
N ALA A 262 -36.16 -2.01 -2.64
CA ALA A 262 -35.87 -2.74 -1.42
C ALA A 262 -35.54 -1.76 -0.29
N LEU A 263 -36.25 -1.86 0.83
CA LEU A 263 -35.98 -1.08 2.04
C LEU A 263 -36.20 -1.94 3.27
N GLU A 264 -35.12 -2.47 3.82
CA GLU A 264 -35.08 -3.02 5.16
C GLU A 264 -34.97 -1.87 6.18
N GLY A 265 -35.78 -1.90 7.24
CA GLY A 265 -35.83 -0.81 8.23
C GLY A 265 -36.67 0.40 7.78
N THR A 266 -36.14 1.62 7.97
CA THR A 266 -36.86 2.86 7.65
C THR A 266 -35.96 3.87 6.95
N ALA A 267 -36.52 4.67 6.04
CA ALA A 267 -35.84 5.81 5.44
C ALA A 267 -36.65 7.09 5.69
N ARG A 268 -35.97 8.21 5.97
CA ARG A 268 -36.64 9.47 6.35
C ARG A 268 -35.88 10.68 5.81
N GLY A 269 -36.63 11.63 5.25
CA GLY A 269 -36.13 12.98 4.99
C GLY A 269 -35.77 13.70 6.29
N ARG A 270 -34.68 14.47 6.27
CA ARG A 270 -34.09 15.09 7.46
C ARG A 270 -34.74 16.42 7.84
N ALA A 271 -34.94 17.31 6.89
CA ALA A 271 -35.38 18.68 7.12
C ALA A 271 -36.90 18.86 6.96
N GLY A 272 -37.58 17.91 6.32
CA GLY A 272 -39.00 17.98 6.00
C GLY A 272 -39.31 18.92 4.83
N ASP A 273 -38.28 19.33 4.08
CA ASP A 273 -38.38 20.08 2.83
C ASP A 273 -38.07 19.21 1.60
N GLU A 274 -37.65 17.96 1.81
CA GLU A 274 -37.35 17.00 0.75
C GLU A 274 -38.61 16.54 0.03
N ILE A 275 -38.54 16.49 -1.31
CA ILE A 275 -39.65 16.06 -2.16
C ILE A 275 -39.17 15.08 -3.21
N VAL A 276 -39.97 14.08 -3.52
CA VAL A 276 -39.73 13.21 -4.67
C VAL A 276 -40.37 13.84 -5.90
N ALA A 277 -39.56 14.16 -6.91
CA ALA A 277 -39.99 14.75 -8.17
C ALA A 277 -39.32 14.05 -9.35
N GLY A 278 -40.12 13.39 -10.21
CA GLY A 278 -39.61 12.78 -11.43
C GLY A 278 -38.60 11.64 -11.23
N SER A 279 -38.83 10.80 -10.21
CA SER A 279 -37.91 9.70 -9.81
C SER A 279 -36.58 10.17 -9.25
N ALA A 280 -36.55 11.36 -8.65
CA ALA A 280 -35.41 11.87 -7.90
C ALA A 280 -35.89 12.48 -6.57
N LEU A 281 -35.07 12.35 -5.53
CA LEU A 281 -35.24 13.05 -4.27
C LEU A 281 -34.55 14.41 -4.34
N GLU A 282 -35.32 15.49 -4.30
CA GLU A 282 -34.81 16.86 -4.29
C GLU A 282 -34.31 17.24 -2.89
N LEU A 283 -33.11 17.80 -2.84
CA LEU A 283 -32.41 18.28 -1.65
C LEU A 283 -32.28 19.81 -1.72
N PRO A 284 -33.32 20.57 -1.30
CA PRO A 284 -33.36 22.02 -1.50
C PRO A 284 -32.43 22.80 -0.57
N SER A 285 -32.00 22.24 0.56
CA SER A 285 -31.17 22.94 1.55
C SER A 285 -30.02 22.07 2.07
N ARG A 286 -29.04 22.71 2.74
CA ARG A 286 -27.93 21.99 3.40
C ARG A 286 -28.37 21.22 4.65
N SER A 287 -29.62 21.37 5.07
CA SER A 287 -30.24 20.58 6.11
C SER A 287 -30.98 19.36 5.55
N SER A 288 -31.22 19.32 4.24
CA SER A 288 -31.89 18.22 3.56
C SER A 288 -31.00 16.96 3.53
N GLY A 289 -31.62 15.80 3.39
CA GLY A 289 -30.93 14.53 3.19
C GLY A 289 -31.85 13.34 3.40
N LEU A 290 -31.32 12.13 3.22
CA LEU A 290 -32.03 10.89 3.49
C LEU A 290 -31.28 10.08 4.54
N ASP A 291 -31.88 9.98 5.73
CA ASP A 291 -31.38 9.13 6.81
C ASP A 291 -32.05 7.75 6.66
N VAL A 292 -31.23 6.71 6.47
CA VAL A 292 -31.68 5.33 6.39
C VAL A 292 -31.26 4.60 7.66
N SER A 293 -32.24 4.02 8.36
CA SER A 293 -32.03 3.27 9.59
C SER A 293 -32.31 1.80 9.40
N VAL A 294 -31.29 0.97 9.64
CA VAL A 294 -31.35 -0.50 9.54
C VAL A 294 -30.77 -1.09 10.82
N ASP A 295 -31.45 -2.07 11.40
CA ASP A 295 -31.02 -2.69 12.66
C ASP A 295 -29.61 -3.27 12.52
N GLY A 296 -28.71 -2.93 13.45
CA GLY A 296 -27.33 -3.45 13.49
C GLY A 296 -26.30 -2.78 12.56
N VAL A 297 -26.71 -1.95 11.60
CA VAL A 297 -25.89 -1.50 10.45
C VAL A 297 -24.85 -0.40 10.70
N THR A 298 -24.85 0.27 11.86
CA THR A 298 -23.76 1.18 12.24
C THR A 298 -23.32 1.01 13.68
N SER A 299 -23.59 -0.17 14.24
CA SER A 299 -22.98 -0.58 15.50
C SER A 299 -21.49 -0.87 15.28
N ARG A 300 -20.68 -0.89 16.36
CA ARG A 300 -19.29 -1.38 16.30
C ARG A 300 -19.19 -2.76 15.64
N GLN A 301 -20.27 -3.56 15.67
CA GLN A 301 -20.38 -4.88 15.06
C GLN A 301 -20.47 -4.84 13.52
N ALA A 302 -21.06 -3.80 12.91
CA ALA A 302 -21.10 -3.66 11.44
C ALA A 302 -19.72 -3.34 10.85
N LEU A 303 -18.85 -2.64 11.60
CA LEU A 303 -17.46 -2.43 11.20
C LEU A 303 -16.60 -3.70 11.27
N GLU A 304 -17.10 -4.78 11.87
CA GLU A 304 -16.43 -6.09 11.86
C GLU A 304 -16.73 -6.86 10.57
N SER A 305 -17.86 -6.58 9.91
CA SER A 305 -18.34 -7.35 8.74
C SER A 305 -18.13 -6.64 7.40
N GLY A 306 -17.96 -5.31 7.41
CA GLY A 306 -17.81 -4.53 6.18
C GLY A 306 -19.14 -4.19 5.51
N PHE A 307 -19.12 -3.20 4.61
CA PHE A 307 -20.33 -2.73 3.94
C PHE A 307 -20.06 -2.03 2.61
N ILE A 308 -21.14 -1.82 1.85
CA ILE A 308 -21.20 -1.01 0.63
C ILE A 308 -22.27 0.07 0.78
N ALA A 309 -21.95 1.30 0.37
CA ALA A 309 -22.87 2.41 0.24
C ALA A 309 -22.70 3.07 -1.13
N GLU A 310 -23.78 3.20 -1.90
CA GLU A 310 -23.75 3.82 -3.23
C GLU A 310 -24.84 4.87 -3.37
N VAL A 311 -24.56 5.90 -4.16
CA VAL A 311 -25.50 6.99 -4.44
C VAL A 311 -25.31 7.53 -5.85
N SER A 312 -26.39 7.66 -6.60
CA SER A 312 -26.46 8.48 -7.81
C SER A 312 -27.02 9.85 -7.42
N LEU A 313 -26.27 10.92 -7.69
CA LEU A 313 -26.63 12.28 -7.32
C LEU A 313 -26.37 13.28 -8.46
N THR A 314 -27.14 14.36 -8.47
CA THR A 314 -26.80 15.57 -9.21
C THR A 314 -26.55 16.70 -8.22
N ALA A 315 -25.28 17.07 -8.04
CA ALA A 315 -24.92 18.17 -7.16
C ALA A 315 -25.34 19.52 -7.76
N GLY A 316 -25.74 20.47 -6.91
CA GLY A 316 -25.96 21.85 -7.29
C GLY A 316 -24.69 22.52 -7.84
N ALA A 317 -24.85 23.67 -8.49
CA ALA A 317 -23.81 24.32 -9.28
C ALA A 317 -22.45 24.55 -8.56
N GLU A 318 -22.46 24.73 -7.23
CA GLU A 318 -21.26 24.73 -6.39
C GLU A 318 -21.61 24.14 -5.00
N PRO A 319 -21.01 23.00 -4.61
CA PRO A 319 -21.17 22.47 -3.26
C PRO A 319 -20.31 23.29 -2.27
N ASP A 320 -20.84 23.50 -1.06
CA ASP A 320 -20.16 24.24 -0.01
C ASP A 320 -19.10 23.36 0.69
N ASP A 321 -18.15 24.01 1.37
CA ASP A 321 -17.19 23.32 2.21
C ASP A 321 -17.90 22.48 3.28
N LEU A 322 -17.44 21.24 3.44
CA LEU A 322 -17.99 20.18 4.29
C LEU A 322 -19.34 19.60 3.87
N ASP A 323 -19.88 19.94 2.70
CA ASP A 323 -21.08 19.26 2.18
C ASP A 323 -20.82 17.77 2.02
N THR A 324 -21.62 16.95 2.70
CA THR A 324 -21.42 15.52 2.87
C THR A 324 -22.40 14.76 1.99
N ILE A 325 -21.87 13.82 1.21
CA ILE A 325 -22.61 13.01 0.24
C ILE A 325 -22.99 11.66 0.86
N VAL A 326 -22.05 11.03 1.57
CA VAL A 326 -22.27 9.78 2.30
C VAL A 326 -21.62 9.91 3.67
N SER A 327 -22.33 9.56 4.73
CA SER A 327 -21.81 9.54 6.10
C SER A 327 -22.30 8.31 6.86
N LEU A 328 -21.37 7.63 7.54
CA LEU A 328 -21.65 6.45 8.35
C LEU A 328 -20.95 6.55 9.71
N GLY A 329 -21.69 6.26 10.78
CA GLY A 329 -21.16 6.22 12.14
C GLY A 329 -20.60 7.54 12.67
N GLY A 330 -20.79 8.65 11.95
CA GLY A 330 -20.30 9.98 12.30
C GLY A 330 -18.79 10.21 12.11
N SER A 331 -18.07 9.26 11.52
CA SER A 331 -16.61 9.32 11.32
C SER A 331 -16.14 8.89 9.94
N LEU A 332 -16.90 8.04 9.24
CA LEU A 332 -16.66 7.69 7.84
C LEU A 332 -17.48 8.61 6.95
N TYR A 333 -16.83 9.22 5.96
CA TYR A 333 -17.46 10.23 5.14
C TYR A 333 -16.92 10.26 3.72
N VAL A 334 -17.79 10.67 2.81
CA VAL A 334 -17.46 11.22 1.50
C VAL A 334 -18.08 12.62 1.43
N ARG A 335 -17.24 13.66 1.36
CA ARG A 335 -17.68 15.06 1.49
C ARG A 335 -16.80 16.01 0.68
N MET A 336 -17.28 17.23 0.46
CA MET A 336 -16.47 18.32 -0.09
C MET A 336 -15.57 18.94 0.98
N GLN A 337 -14.31 19.22 0.65
CA GLN A 337 -13.40 19.95 1.52
C GLN A 337 -12.39 20.75 0.67
N GLY A 338 -12.33 22.06 0.86
CA GLY A 338 -11.41 22.93 0.10
C GLY A 338 -11.63 22.89 -1.42
N GLY A 339 -12.86 22.63 -1.87
CA GLY A 339 -13.21 22.49 -3.29
C GLY A 339 -12.84 21.13 -3.91
N LEU A 340 -12.36 20.18 -3.11
CA LEU A 340 -12.07 18.80 -3.51
C LEU A 340 -13.08 17.84 -2.89
N LEU A 341 -13.27 16.67 -3.51
CA LEU A 341 -13.97 15.56 -2.89
C LEU A 341 -13.00 14.82 -1.97
N ARG A 342 -13.31 14.80 -0.68
CA ARG A 342 -12.61 14.08 0.36
C ARG A 342 -13.36 12.82 0.73
N TYR A 343 -12.67 11.69 0.75
CA TYR A 343 -13.21 10.42 1.26
C TYR A 343 -12.25 9.81 2.28
N GLY A 344 -12.81 9.21 3.32
CA GLY A 344 -12.00 8.66 4.40
C GLY A 344 -12.79 8.41 5.67
N PHE A 345 -12.05 8.20 6.76
CA PHE A 345 -12.60 8.03 8.09
C PHE A 345 -11.65 8.51 9.19
N ASP A 346 -12.21 8.82 10.35
CA ASP A 346 -11.46 9.14 11.56
C ASP A 346 -11.34 7.91 12.47
N ALA A 347 -10.12 7.64 12.97
CA ALA A 347 -9.82 6.51 13.86
C ALA A 347 -9.20 6.99 15.18
N ARG A 348 -9.33 6.19 16.24
CA ARG A 348 -8.67 6.45 17.54
C ARG A 348 -7.25 5.89 17.52
N ASN A 349 -6.27 6.70 17.92
CA ASN A 349 -4.91 6.20 18.12
C ASN A 349 -4.70 5.63 19.53
N GLY A 350 -3.60 4.90 19.72
CA GLY A 350 -3.27 4.20 20.98
C GLY A 350 -3.08 5.12 22.20
N SER A 351 -2.93 6.43 22.01
CA SER A 351 -2.84 7.44 23.08
C SER A 351 -4.18 8.16 23.35
N GLY A 352 -5.27 7.77 22.66
CA GLY A 352 -6.62 8.31 22.85
C GLY A 352 -6.96 9.54 22.01
N GLY A 353 -6.05 9.98 21.14
CA GLY A 353 -6.25 11.04 20.14
C GLY A 353 -6.91 10.55 18.85
N TRP A 354 -7.11 11.47 17.91
CA TRP A 354 -7.76 11.22 16.61
C TRP A 354 -6.74 11.19 15.48
N ASP A 355 -6.82 10.15 14.64
CA ASP A 355 -6.07 10.01 13.41
C ASP A 355 -7.05 10.04 12.23
N THR A 356 -6.98 11.08 11.38
CA THR A 356 -7.76 11.14 10.14
C THR A 356 -7.06 10.39 9.03
N ARG A 357 -7.78 9.46 8.39
CA ARG A 357 -7.33 8.70 7.21
C ARG A 357 -8.20 9.10 6.04
N ALA A 358 -7.68 9.94 5.16
CA ALA A 358 -8.46 10.46 4.04
C ALA A 358 -7.60 10.76 2.81
N ARG A 359 -8.27 10.84 1.66
CA ARG A 359 -7.71 11.28 0.38
C ARG A 359 -8.60 12.37 -0.20
N ASP A 360 -8.01 13.24 -0.99
CA ASP A 360 -8.70 14.32 -1.69
C ASP A 360 -8.53 14.12 -3.21
N VAL A 361 -9.62 14.23 -3.97
CA VAL A 361 -9.63 14.14 -5.44
C VAL A 361 -10.50 15.26 -6.03
N THR A 362 -10.27 15.60 -7.29
CA THR A 362 -11.16 16.53 -8.01
C THR A 362 -12.45 15.83 -8.40
N LEU A 363 -13.60 16.40 -8.03
CA LEU A 363 -14.91 15.98 -8.53
C LEU A 363 -15.37 17.01 -9.57
N PRO A 364 -15.59 16.61 -10.85
CA PRO A 364 -16.15 17.50 -11.86
C PRO A 364 -17.54 18.02 -11.47
N ALA A 365 -18.04 19.05 -12.14
CA ALA A 365 -19.44 19.47 -11.97
C ALA A 365 -20.35 18.61 -12.86
N GLY A 366 -21.44 18.07 -12.30
CA GLY A 366 -22.42 17.31 -13.07
C GLY A 366 -23.18 16.27 -12.24
N PRO A 367 -23.91 15.36 -12.91
CA PRO A 367 -24.42 14.14 -12.30
C PRO A 367 -23.26 13.17 -12.03
N HIS A 368 -23.31 12.48 -10.89
CA HIS A 368 -22.30 11.55 -10.44
C HIS A 368 -22.91 10.28 -9.85
N THR A 369 -22.27 9.15 -10.07
CA THR A 369 -22.49 7.94 -9.27
C THR A 369 -21.27 7.67 -8.41
N LEU A 370 -21.49 7.62 -7.09
CA LEU A 370 -20.47 7.36 -6.09
C LEU A 370 -20.75 5.99 -5.45
N SER A 371 -19.73 5.15 -5.37
CA SER A 371 -19.79 3.87 -4.66
C SER A 371 -18.65 3.78 -3.66
N VAL A 372 -18.96 3.32 -2.45
CA VAL A 372 -18.03 3.24 -1.31
C VAL A 372 -18.14 1.85 -0.71
N ALA A 373 -17.03 1.15 -0.56
CA ALA A 373 -16.95 -0.09 0.21
C ALA A 373 -15.97 0.07 1.37
N TYR A 374 -16.40 -0.32 2.56
CA TYR A 374 -15.53 -0.47 3.72
C TYR A 374 -15.27 -1.96 3.95
N VAL A 375 -13.99 -2.32 3.92
CA VAL A 375 -13.51 -3.71 3.93
C VAL A 375 -12.61 -3.88 5.15
N PRO A 376 -13.11 -4.46 6.25
CA PRO A 376 -12.29 -4.85 7.38
C PRO A 376 -11.57 -6.17 7.07
N GLU A 377 -10.26 -6.19 7.26
CA GLU A 377 -9.40 -7.36 7.11
C GLU A 377 -8.59 -7.56 8.40
N ASP A 378 -7.97 -8.72 8.59
CA ASP A 378 -7.18 -9.01 9.79
C ASP A 378 -5.93 -8.10 9.86
N GLY A 379 -6.01 -7.03 10.65
CA GLY A 379 -4.91 -6.09 10.88
C GLY A 379 -4.85 -4.90 9.92
N GLU A 380 -5.78 -4.79 8.95
CA GLU A 380 -5.92 -3.64 8.07
C GLU A 380 -7.39 -3.35 7.75
N HIS A 381 -7.74 -2.07 7.65
CA HIS A 381 -9.07 -1.59 7.30
C HIS A 381 -8.97 -0.73 6.06
N ARG A 382 -9.77 -1.04 5.04
CA ARG A 382 -9.70 -0.40 3.73
C ARG A 382 -11.01 0.27 3.35
N LEU A 383 -10.92 1.46 2.78
CA LEU A 383 -12.03 2.17 2.12
C LEU A 383 -11.75 2.22 0.61
N VAL A 384 -12.59 1.56 -0.17
CA VAL A 384 -12.56 1.56 -1.63
C VAL A 384 -13.65 2.48 -2.14
N VAL A 385 -13.31 3.38 -3.07
CA VAL A 385 -14.25 4.37 -3.59
C VAL A 385 -14.19 4.39 -5.12
N ALA A 386 -15.35 4.45 -5.76
CA ALA A 386 -15.47 4.66 -7.20
C ALA A 386 -16.39 5.85 -7.50
N VAL A 387 -16.03 6.63 -8.52
CA VAL A 387 -16.80 7.77 -9.03
C VAL A 387 -16.92 7.65 -10.54
N ASP A 388 -18.15 7.63 -11.06
CA ASP A 388 -18.47 7.62 -12.50
C ASP A 388 -17.72 6.54 -13.31
N GLY A 389 -17.75 5.32 -12.79
CA GLY A 389 -17.11 4.14 -13.36
C GLY A 389 -15.59 4.09 -13.14
N ARG A 390 -15.03 4.99 -12.32
CA ARG A 390 -13.59 5.06 -12.07
C ARG A 390 -13.25 4.75 -10.63
N LEU A 391 -12.37 3.79 -10.42
CA LEU A 391 -11.83 3.48 -9.10
C LEU A 391 -10.86 4.59 -8.65
N LEU A 392 -11.00 5.03 -7.40
CA LEU A 392 -10.08 5.95 -6.75
C LEU A 392 -9.06 5.20 -5.88
N PRO A 393 -7.90 5.80 -5.56
CA PRO A 393 -6.94 5.20 -4.64
C PRO A 393 -7.57 4.85 -3.29
N ALA A 394 -7.38 3.62 -2.80
CA ALA A 394 -7.95 3.21 -1.52
C ALA A 394 -7.35 4.00 -0.33
N VAL A 395 -8.14 4.14 0.74
CA VAL A 395 -7.67 4.59 2.06
C VAL A 395 -7.45 3.35 2.92
N THR A 396 -6.26 3.18 3.50
CA THR A 396 -5.96 2.07 4.42
C THR A 396 -5.60 2.56 5.82
N SER A 397 -5.86 1.73 6.82
CA SER A 397 -5.59 2.02 8.23
C SER A 397 -5.38 0.74 9.04
N PRO A 398 -4.38 0.66 9.95
CA PRO A 398 -4.22 -0.46 10.86
C PRO A 398 -5.24 -0.46 12.02
N THR A 399 -6.01 0.63 12.16
CA THR A 399 -7.05 0.80 13.19
C THR A 399 -8.40 1.06 12.53
N PRO A 400 -9.50 0.49 13.06
CA PRO A 400 -10.83 0.67 12.47
C PRO A 400 -11.32 2.12 12.63
N PRO A 401 -12.31 2.55 11.81
CA PRO A 401 -13.05 3.78 12.04
C PRO A 401 -13.63 3.81 13.47
N ASP A 402 -13.56 4.95 14.14
CA ASP A 402 -14.23 5.12 15.45
C ASP A 402 -15.69 5.49 15.22
N VAL A 403 -16.66 4.82 15.84
CA VAL A 403 -18.08 5.16 15.69
C VAL A 403 -18.51 6.09 16.82
N SER A 404 -19.20 7.17 16.47
CA SER A 404 -19.79 8.07 17.46
C SER A 404 -20.96 7.40 18.17
N ASP A 405 -20.90 7.31 19.51
CA ASP A 405 -22.02 6.85 20.35
C ASP A 405 -23.31 7.70 20.16
N ALA A 406 -23.19 8.89 19.58
CA ALA A 406 -24.31 9.78 19.28
C ALA A 406 -25.03 9.43 17.96
N VAL A 407 -24.50 8.49 17.17
CA VAL A 407 -25.08 8.00 15.91
C VAL A 407 -25.38 6.52 16.10
N THR A 408 -26.67 6.16 16.09
CA THR A 408 -27.11 4.76 16.24
C THR A 408 -27.90 4.34 15.01
N GLU A 409 -27.41 3.31 14.33
CA GLU A 409 -28.12 2.56 13.28
C GLU A 409 -28.50 3.38 12.03
N THR A 410 -27.87 4.53 11.79
CA THR A 410 -28.17 5.41 10.63
C THR A 410 -27.04 5.47 9.61
N VAL A 411 -27.38 5.28 8.34
CA VAL A 411 -26.59 5.63 7.14
C VAL A 411 -27.20 6.89 6.54
N ALA A 412 -26.37 7.90 6.30
CA ALA A 412 -26.79 9.22 5.85
C ALA A 412 -26.39 9.43 4.38
N PHE A 413 -27.37 9.68 3.51
CA PHE A 413 -27.19 10.01 2.09
C PHE A 413 -27.56 11.46 1.81
N GLY A 414 -26.66 12.17 1.16
CA GLY A 414 -26.77 13.61 0.88
C GLY A 414 -26.60 14.50 2.11
N ASN A 415 -26.21 13.94 3.27
CA ASN A 415 -26.05 14.66 4.53
C ASN A 415 -25.03 13.99 5.48
N GLU A 416 -24.75 14.69 6.59
CA GLU A 416 -23.88 14.21 7.67
C GLU A 416 -24.70 13.50 8.76
N SER A 417 -24.33 12.26 9.11
CA SER A 417 -25.01 11.47 10.15
C SER A 417 -24.82 12.06 11.56
N ASN A 418 -23.71 12.76 11.80
CA ASN A 418 -23.44 13.40 13.09
C ASN A 418 -24.40 14.57 13.38
N PRO A 419 -25.09 14.60 14.54
CA PRO A 419 -25.97 15.71 14.92
C PRO A 419 -25.30 17.09 14.97
N GLY A 420 -23.98 17.15 15.21
CA GLY A 420 -23.20 18.39 15.19
C GLY A 420 -22.97 18.98 13.79
N GLY A 421 -23.23 18.22 12.74
CA GLY A 421 -23.03 18.60 11.34
C GLY A 421 -24.32 18.73 10.54
N ARG A 422 -25.45 19.08 11.19
CA ARG A 422 -26.77 19.08 10.54
C ARG A 422 -26.89 19.96 9.28
N GLU A 423 -26.08 21.00 9.17
CA GLU A 423 -26.06 21.95 8.06
C GLU A 423 -24.98 21.60 6.99
N ARG A 424 -24.53 20.35 6.95
CA ARG A 424 -23.48 19.86 6.04
C ARG A 424 -24.04 18.93 4.95
N GLY A 425 -25.27 19.12 4.52
CA GLY A 425 -25.87 18.39 3.40
C GLY A 425 -25.60 19.05 2.05
N ILE A 426 -25.60 18.25 0.99
CA ILE A 426 -25.55 18.75 -0.38
C ILE A 426 -26.89 19.36 -0.79
N ARG A 427 -26.85 20.29 -1.75
CA ARG A 427 -28.03 20.73 -2.51
C ARG A 427 -28.05 20.06 -3.87
N GLY A 428 -29.23 19.78 -4.40
CA GLY A 428 -29.39 19.16 -5.71
C GLY A 428 -30.44 18.06 -5.68
N SER A 429 -30.16 16.92 -6.29
CA SER A 429 -31.03 15.75 -6.27
C SER A 429 -30.24 14.45 -6.11
N MET A 430 -30.92 13.40 -5.63
CA MET A 430 -30.44 12.02 -5.69
C MET A 430 -31.41 11.18 -6.50
N ASP A 431 -30.89 10.30 -7.35
CA ASP A 431 -31.68 9.43 -8.23
C ASP A 431 -31.73 8.00 -7.70
N ALA A 432 -30.69 7.55 -7.00
CA ALA A 432 -30.69 6.23 -6.37
C ALA A 432 -29.78 6.20 -5.15
N VAL A 433 -30.10 5.35 -4.18
CA VAL A 433 -29.24 5.00 -3.05
C VAL A 433 -29.24 3.49 -2.82
N ARG A 434 -28.08 2.94 -2.47
CA ARG A 434 -27.93 1.53 -2.13
C ARG A 434 -27.08 1.36 -0.87
N PHE A 435 -27.46 0.42 -0.03
CA PHE A 435 -26.68 -0.02 1.12
C PHE A 435 -26.75 -1.54 1.30
N ALA A 436 -25.60 -2.18 1.49
CA ALA A 436 -25.46 -3.62 1.68
C ALA A 436 -24.35 -3.94 2.69
N THR A 437 -24.45 -5.06 3.41
CA THR A 437 -23.35 -5.57 4.26
C THR A 437 -22.53 -6.63 3.53
N LEU A 438 -21.24 -6.71 3.87
CA LEU A 438 -20.34 -7.75 3.39
C LEU A 438 -20.32 -8.93 4.37
N ALA A 439 -20.09 -10.16 3.87
CA ALA A 439 -19.94 -11.36 4.71
C ALA A 439 -18.48 -11.78 4.85
N ASP A 440 -17.76 -11.94 3.73
CA ASP A 440 -16.44 -12.58 3.71
C ASP A 440 -15.46 -11.94 2.70
N GLY A 441 -15.61 -10.65 2.38
CA GLY A 441 -14.74 -9.93 1.43
C GLY A 441 -15.48 -8.90 0.57
N PHE A 442 -14.74 -8.18 -0.28
CA PHE A 442 -15.26 -7.20 -1.24
C PHE A 442 -14.62 -7.42 -2.62
N GLU A 443 -15.46 -7.47 -3.66
CA GLU A 443 -15.05 -7.42 -5.05
C GLU A 443 -15.59 -6.15 -5.74
N ILE A 444 -14.88 -5.66 -6.75
CA ILE A 444 -15.31 -4.44 -7.48
C ILE A 444 -16.69 -4.61 -8.12
N GLY A 445 -17.04 -5.83 -8.53
CA GLY A 445 -18.36 -6.18 -9.07
C GLY A 445 -19.51 -6.05 -8.07
N ASP A 446 -19.23 -5.89 -6.76
CA ASP A 446 -20.27 -5.65 -5.76
C ASP A 446 -20.85 -4.22 -5.80
N PHE A 447 -20.21 -3.31 -6.54
CA PHE A 447 -20.80 -2.02 -6.91
C PHE A 447 -21.83 -2.24 -8.03
N THR A 448 -23.08 -1.88 -7.77
CA THR A 448 -24.19 -2.18 -8.68
C THR A 448 -24.84 -0.93 -9.26
N LEU A 449 -24.62 0.26 -8.70
CA LEU A 449 -25.12 1.50 -9.29
C LEU A 449 -24.27 1.99 -10.48
N GLN A 450 -23.05 1.45 -10.61
CA GLN A 450 -22.14 1.76 -11.70
C GLN A 450 -21.33 0.53 -12.09
N GLU A 451 -21.01 0.41 -13.38
CA GLU A 451 -19.92 -0.46 -13.83
C GLU A 451 -18.60 0.27 -13.67
N VAL A 452 -17.63 -0.35 -13.00
CA VAL A 452 -16.28 0.21 -12.87
C VAL A 452 -15.40 -0.28 -14.01
N ASP A 453 -15.01 0.63 -14.90
CA ASP A 453 -14.10 0.35 -16.00
C ASP A 453 -12.64 0.48 -15.51
N LEU A 454 -12.00 -0.67 -15.31
CA LEU A 454 -10.61 -0.76 -14.90
C LEU A 454 -9.62 -0.24 -15.97
N ASN A 455 -10.05 -0.11 -17.22
CA ASN A 455 -9.23 0.30 -18.37
C ASN A 455 -9.44 1.77 -18.81
N ALA A 456 -10.56 2.41 -18.46
CA ALA A 456 -10.86 3.81 -18.87
C ALA A 456 -10.22 4.91 -18.00
N SER A 457 -9.32 4.56 -17.08
CA SER A 457 -8.81 5.46 -16.04
C SER A 457 -7.50 6.18 -16.40
N CYS A 458 -6.88 5.92 -17.56
CA CYS A 458 -5.53 6.43 -17.85
C CYS A 458 -5.33 7.05 -19.25
N VAL A 459 -4.30 7.89 -19.36
CA VAL A 459 -3.83 8.63 -20.52
C VAL A 459 -2.39 8.18 -20.79
N ALA A 460 -2.23 7.34 -21.82
CA ALA A 460 -0.93 6.84 -22.23
C ALA A 460 0.05 7.99 -22.53
N ARG A 461 1.24 7.93 -21.93
CA ARG A 461 2.31 8.92 -22.07
C ARG A 461 3.65 8.24 -22.31
N GLU A 462 4.38 8.77 -23.29
CA GLU A 462 5.71 8.25 -23.63
C GLU A 462 6.80 9.04 -22.91
N PHE A 463 7.66 8.35 -22.16
CA PHE A 463 8.86 8.91 -21.54
C PHE A 463 10.09 8.62 -22.40
N THR A 464 10.65 9.66 -23.03
CA THR A 464 11.73 9.50 -24.02
C THR A 464 13.13 9.70 -23.45
N GLU A 465 13.28 10.38 -22.31
CA GLU A 465 14.59 10.71 -21.74
C GLU A 465 14.69 10.23 -20.28
N PRO A 466 15.81 9.58 -19.88
CA PRO A 466 16.03 9.21 -18.49
C PRO A 466 16.19 10.44 -17.59
N ALA A 467 15.72 10.35 -16.34
CA ALA A 467 15.79 11.46 -15.38
C ALA A 467 15.98 10.98 -13.95
N GLN A 468 16.40 11.88 -13.05
CA GLN A 468 16.46 11.61 -11.60
C GLN A 468 15.08 11.63 -10.94
N VAL A 469 14.19 12.45 -11.49
CA VAL A 469 12.82 12.65 -11.05
C VAL A 469 11.93 12.64 -12.28
N ILE A 470 10.81 11.92 -12.22
CA ILE A 470 9.81 11.94 -13.27
C ILE A 470 8.46 12.23 -12.60
N GLU A 471 7.82 13.31 -13.04
CA GLU A 471 6.51 13.70 -12.54
C GLU A 471 5.42 12.77 -13.10
N MET A 472 4.76 12.06 -12.17
CA MET A 472 3.60 11.21 -12.45
C MET A 472 2.31 12.01 -12.34
N GLN A 473 1.39 11.79 -13.28
CA GLN A 473 0.03 12.32 -13.21
C GLN A 473 -0.92 11.24 -12.68
N PRO A 474 -2.00 11.62 -11.98
CA PRO A 474 -3.04 10.67 -11.56
C PRO A 474 -3.70 9.91 -12.71
N THR A 475 -3.53 10.41 -13.94
CA THR A 475 -4.04 9.79 -15.17
C THR A 475 -2.98 8.96 -15.89
N ASP A 476 -1.75 8.80 -15.42
CA ASP A 476 -0.74 8.00 -16.16
C ASP A 476 -1.12 6.52 -16.12
N CYS A 477 -0.96 5.81 -17.24
CA CYS A 477 -1.25 4.38 -17.31
C CYS A 477 -0.23 3.57 -16.49
N ALA A 478 -0.61 2.35 -16.07
CA ALA A 478 0.32 1.46 -15.36
C ALA A 478 1.61 1.22 -16.16
N ASP A 479 1.50 1.03 -17.49
CA ASP A 479 2.63 0.89 -18.40
C ASP A 479 3.51 2.14 -18.45
N ASP A 480 2.91 3.33 -18.33
CA ASP A 480 3.63 4.61 -18.29
C ASP A 480 4.44 4.72 -17.00
N ILE A 481 3.86 4.34 -15.86
CA ILE A 481 4.55 4.31 -14.57
C ILE A 481 5.72 3.33 -14.59
N LEU A 482 5.55 2.15 -15.20
CA LEU A 482 6.63 1.18 -15.38
C LEU A 482 7.71 1.70 -16.31
N GLN A 483 7.34 2.33 -17.42
CA GLN A 483 8.27 2.97 -18.34
C GLN A 483 9.06 4.05 -17.59
N ALA A 484 8.37 4.94 -16.86
CA ALA A 484 8.99 5.98 -16.04
C ALA A 484 9.95 5.39 -15.00
N ALA A 485 9.52 4.38 -14.24
CA ALA A 485 10.37 3.73 -13.24
C ALA A 485 11.65 3.12 -13.85
N SER A 486 11.55 2.58 -15.06
CA SER A 486 12.70 2.06 -15.84
C SER A 486 13.62 3.17 -16.36
N MET A 487 13.11 4.39 -16.49
CA MET A 487 13.82 5.58 -16.97
C MET A 487 14.44 6.39 -15.84
N LEU A 488 14.15 6.08 -14.58
CA LEU A 488 14.84 6.70 -13.44
C LEU A 488 16.33 6.37 -13.43
N ARG A 489 17.18 7.39 -13.30
CA ARG A 489 18.65 7.28 -13.18
C ARG A 489 19.13 8.02 -11.94
N PRO A 490 20.14 7.50 -11.22
CA PRO A 490 20.75 8.25 -10.13
C PRO A 490 21.43 9.52 -10.66
N SER A 491 21.62 10.50 -9.80
CA SER A 491 22.58 11.58 -10.05
C SER A 491 24.01 11.05 -10.16
N ALA A 492 24.93 11.89 -10.65
CA ALA A 492 26.34 11.51 -10.67
C ALA A 492 26.85 11.24 -9.25
N GLU A 493 26.40 12.06 -8.29
CA GLU A 493 26.76 12.00 -6.88
C GLU A 493 26.14 10.79 -6.20
N GLN A 494 24.86 10.47 -6.47
CA GLN A 494 24.22 9.23 -5.99
C GLN A 494 24.88 7.99 -6.59
N TRP A 495 25.33 8.06 -7.84
CA TRP A 495 26.08 6.98 -8.48
C TRP A 495 27.45 6.79 -7.82
N ASP A 496 28.20 7.86 -7.60
CA ASP A 496 29.51 7.81 -6.93
C ASP A 496 29.36 7.28 -5.50
N TRP A 497 28.36 7.76 -4.75
CA TRP A 497 27.99 7.25 -3.44
C TRP A 497 27.70 5.74 -3.46
N GLN A 498 26.97 5.26 -4.47
CA GLN A 498 26.65 3.83 -4.61
C GLN A 498 27.90 3.00 -4.89
N GLN A 499 28.88 3.59 -5.60
CA GLN A 499 30.13 2.96 -5.98
C GLN A 499 31.15 2.87 -4.85
N ASP A 500 31.03 3.73 -3.82
CA ASP A 500 31.83 3.65 -2.60
C ASP A 500 31.64 2.35 -1.86
N LYS A 501 30.40 1.83 -1.86
CA LYS A 501 29.92 0.63 -1.14
C LYS A 501 29.98 0.74 0.38
N LEU A 502 31.06 1.29 0.94
CA LEU A 502 31.33 1.39 2.37
C LEU A 502 31.57 2.85 2.78
N SER A 503 30.73 3.33 3.70
CA SER A 503 30.91 4.61 4.40
C SER A 503 30.88 4.36 5.90
N ALA A 504 31.81 4.96 6.63
CA ALA A 504 31.95 4.83 8.07
C ALA A 504 31.10 5.86 8.80
N PHE A 505 30.62 5.51 9.99
CA PHE A 505 29.93 6.42 10.88
C PHE A 505 30.73 6.53 12.18
N ILE A 506 31.11 7.75 12.57
CA ILE A 506 31.80 8.01 13.84
C ILE A 506 30.84 8.76 14.76
N HIS A 507 30.35 8.05 15.77
CA HIS A 507 29.63 8.64 16.90
C HIS A 507 30.66 8.98 17.97
N PHE A 508 30.94 10.27 18.15
CA PHE A 508 31.87 10.76 19.16
C PHE A 508 31.50 12.17 19.60
N GLY A 509 31.30 12.34 20.91
CA GLY A 509 30.82 13.57 21.53
C GLY A 509 30.71 13.41 23.05
N ILE A 510 29.92 14.26 23.71
CA ILE A 510 29.78 14.24 25.17
C ILE A 510 29.25 12.90 25.71
N ASN A 511 28.40 12.23 24.94
CA ASN A 511 27.83 10.91 25.26
C ASN A 511 28.89 9.81 25.44
N THR A 512 30.04 9.93 24.77
CA THR A 512 31.18 9.03 24.98
C THR A 512 31.70 9.07 26.41
N PHE A 513 31.61 10.23 27.07
CA PHE A 513 32.12 10.46 28.42
C PHE A 513 31.06 10.23 29.49
N THR A 514 29.78 10.41 29.16
CA THR A 514 28.66 10.10 30.05
C THR A 514 28.18 8.65 29.96
N GLN A 515 28.65 7.89 28.95
CA GLN A 515 28.33 6.47 28.72
C GLN A 515 26.83 6.21 28.51
N VAL A 516 26.20 7.09 27.73
CA VAL A 516 24.80 6.95 27.30
C VAL A 516 24.74 6.92 25.78
N GLU A 517 23.69 6.34 25.22
CA GLU A 517 23.43 6.40 23.78
C GLU A 517 22.87 7.77 23.40
N TRP A 518 21.84 8.21 24.13
CA TRP A 518 21.17 9.51 23.98
C TRP A 518 21.34 10.31 25.26
N GLY A 519 21.91 11.51 25.14
CA GLY A 519 21.99 12.48 26.23
C GLY A 519 20.70 13.28 26.37
N GLU A 520 20.58 13.96 27.50
CA GLU A 520 19.41 14.75 27.91
C GLU A 520 19.59 16.24 27.58
N GLY A 521 20.76 16.66 27.12
CA GLY A 521 21.07 18.06 26.80
C GLY A 521 21.44 18.92 28.00
N ASP A 522 21.48 18.35 29.21
CA ASP A 522 21.91 19.02 30.44
C ASP A 522 23.32 18.59 30.89
N GLU A 523 24.04 17.85 30.05
CA GLU A 523 25.37 17.35 30.38
C GLU A 523 26.34 18.51 30.71
N ASP A 524 27.27 18.30 31.64
CA ASP A 524 28.31 19.28 31.92
C ASP A 524 29.38 19.25 30.81
N PRO A 525 29.59 20.32 30.03
CA PRO A 525 30.60 20.36 28.95
C PRO A 525 32.02 20.03 29.43
N THR A 526 32.30 20.18 30.73
CA THR A 526 33.60 19.82 31.30
C THR A 526 33.88 18.32 31.32
N LEU A 527 32.86 17.48 31.12
CA LEU A 527 33.02 16.04 30.97
C LEU A 527 33.64 15.65 29.62
N PHE A 528 33.54 16.51 28.61
CA PHE A 528 34.26 16.33 27.36
C PHE A 528 35.75 16.67 27.56
N ASP A 529 36.52 15.70 28.04
CA ASP A 529 37.95 15.84 28.29
C ASP A 529 38.73 14.57 27.90
N PRO A 530 38.93 14.32 26.60
CA PRO A 530 39.80 13.25 26.14
C PRO A 530 41.18 13.34 26.82
N THR A 531 41.52 12.33 27.62
CA THR A 531 42.78 12.33 28.41
C THR A 531 44.03 12.01 27.57
N GLU A 532 43.82 11.46 26.37
CA GLU A 532 44.83 11.25 25.34
C GLU A 532 44.54 12.15 24.13
N GLU A 533 45.52 12.30 23.24
CA GLU A 533 45.35 13.10 22.04
C GLU A 533 44.26 12.49 21.13
N VAL A 534 43.28 13.30 20.76
CA VAL A 534 42.30 12.95 19.72
C VAL A 534 43.04 12.94 18.38
N ASP A 535 43.39 11.74 17.90
CA ASP A 535 44.12 11.52 16.64
C ASP A 535 43.14 11.11 15.52
N THR A 536 42.51 12.08 14.88
CA THR A 536 41.64 11.86 13.72
C THR A 536 42.39 11.24 12.53
N ASP A 537 43.70 11.42 12.49
CA ASP A 537 44.62 10.89 11.49
C ASP A 537 44.71 9.36 11.61
N GLU A 538 44.69 8.83 12.84
CA GLU A 538 44.56 7.39 13.11
C GLU A 538 43.20 6.86 12.67
N TRP A 539 42.10 7.55 13.03
CA TRP A 539 40.74 7.12 12.69
C TRP A 539 40.56 6.96 11.18
N VAL A 540 40.92 8.01 10.43
CA VAL A 540 40.74 8.03 8.99
C VAL A 540 41.69 7.05 8.31
N ARG A 541 42.94 6.92 8.77
CA ARG A 541 43.90 5.94 8.22
C ARG A 541 43.40 4.51 8.39
N ALA A 542 42.89 4.15 9.57
CA ALA A 542 42.33 2.83 9.82
C ALA A 542 41.13 2.52 8.89
N LEU A 543 40.26 3.51 8.68
CA LEU A 543 39.12 3.39 7.76
C LEU A 543 39.56 3.28 6.29
N ALA A 544 40.58 4.06 5.88
CA ALA A 544 41.17 3.98 4.55
C ALA A 544 41.76 2.59 4.29
N ASP A 545 42.53 2.06 5.23
CA ASP A 545 43.14 0.74 5.17
C ASP A 545 42.09 -0.38 5.13
N ALA A 546 40.92 -0.16 5.75
CA ALA A 546 39.76 -1.07 5.72
C ALA A 546 38.90 -0.91 4.45
N GLY A 547 39.19 0.05 3.57
CA GLY A 547 38.52 0.23 2.28
C GLY A 547 37.29 1.13 2.29
N TYR A 548 37.04 1.87 3.37
CA TYR A 548 36.00 2.90 3.40
C TYR A 548 36.38 4.09 2.52
N ARG A 549 35.37 4.74 1.92
CA ARG A 549 35.57 5.91 1.04
C ARG A 549 35.05 7.21 1.62
N ARG A 550 34.16 7.14 2.60
CA ARG A 550 33.53 8.29 3.24
C ARG A 550 33.46 8.08 4.75
N VAL A 551 33.62 9.17 5.50
CA VAL A 551 33.40 9.24 6.94
C VAL A 551 32.25 10.19 7.22
N ILE A 552 31.26 9.74 7.99
CA ILE A 552 30.16 10.58 8.48
C ILE A 552 30.36 10.77 9.98
N TYR A 553 30.50 12.01 10.42
CA TYR A 553 30.75 12.35 11.82
C TYR A 553 29.55 13.02 12.46
N THR A 554 29.21 12.62 13.69
CA THR A 554 28.22 13.29 14.55
C THR A 554 28.73 14.65 15.01
N ALA A 555 28.62 15.67 14.15
CA ALA A 555 29.00 17.04 14.48
C ALA A 555 28.14 17.61 15.63
N LYS A 556 26.86 17.22 15.68
CA LYS A 556 25.94 17.43 16.80
C LYS A 556 25.02 16.23 16.93
N HIS A 557 24.93 15.61 18.10
CA HIS A 557 24.01 14.52 18.41
C HIS A 557 22.70 15.04 19.06
N HIS A 558 21.78 14.17 19.49
CA HIS A 558 20.47 14.57 20.02
C HIS A 558 20.55 15.46 21.27
N ASP A 559 21.59 15.26 22.10
CA ASP A 559 21.90 16.09 23.27
C ASP A 559 22.12 17.56 22.91
N GLY A 560 22.61 17.85 21.69
CA GLY A 560 22.87 19.21 21.22
C GLY A 560 24.32 19.66 21.37
N PHE A 561 25.21 18.85 21.95
CA PHE A 561 26.63 19.22 22.11
C PHE A 561 27.33 19.26 20.75
N VAL A 562 27.97 20.40 20.43
CA VAL A 562 28.65 20.58 19.15
C VAL A 562 30.15 20.25 19.20
N GLY A 563 30.62 19.46 18.23
CA GLY A 563 32.02 19.04 18.06
C GLY A 563 32.95 20.07 17.40
N TRP A 564 32.46 21.27 17.13
CA TRP A 564 33.17 22.35 16.44
C TRP A 564 33.00 23.70 17.15
N GLN A 565 33.76 24.71 16.72
CA GLN A 565 33.73 26.07 17.29
C GLN A 565 32.52 26.88 16.76
N SER A 566 31.30 26.48 17.15
CA SER A 566 30.08 27.18 16.74
C SER A 566 29.94 28.55 17.41
N ARG A 567 29.40 29.52 16.67
CA ARG A 567 29.07 30.86 17.17
C ARG A 567 27.66 30.96 17.75
N TYR A 568 26.86 29.90 17.62
CA TYR A 568 25.42 29.93 17.87
C TYR A 568 24.98 29.20 19.13
N THR A 569 25.92 28.53 19.81
CA THR A 569 25.69 27.85 21.09
C THR A 569 26.99 27.89 21.91
N ASP A 570 26.86 27.87 23.23
CA ASP A 570 27.96 27.60 24.15
C ASP A 570 28.02 26.13 24.59
N PHE A 571 27.08 25.29 24.15
CA PHE A 571 27.06 23.86 24.43
C PHE A 571 27.88 23.06 23.41
N GLY A 572 29.19 23.00 23.63
CA GLY A 572 30.11 22.31 22.74
C GLY A 572 31.56 22.33 23.22
N VAL A 573 32.48 21.96 22.32
CA VAL A 573 33.93 21.87 22.60
C VAL A 573 34.55 23.17 23.11
N MET A 574 33.99 24.33 22.76
CA MET A 574 34.41 25.65 23.24
C MET A 574 34.25 25.85 24.76
N SER A 575 33.32 25.12 25.37
CA SER A 575 33.05 25.15 26.81
C SER A 575 33.68 23.99 27.57
N SER A 576 34.47 23.16 26.88
CA SER A 576 35.17 22.01 27.45
C SER A 576 36.62 22.34 27.82
N PRO A 577 37.26 21.60 28.75
CA PRO A 577 38.68 21.73 29.04
C PRO A 577 39.57 21.21 27.90
N TRP A 578 39.02 20.41 26.99
CA TRP A 578 39.78 19.80 25.90
C TRP A 578 40.46 20.88 25.04
N ARG A 579 41.80 20.80 24.95
CA ARG A 579 42.64 21.79 24.27
C ARG A 579 42.34 23.24 24.69
N ASP A 580 42.12 23.45 25.99
CA ASP A 580 41.79 24.76 26.58
C ASP A 580 40.55 25.42 25.91
N GLY A 581 39.57 24.60 25.51
CA GLY A 581 38.37 25.04 24.79
C GLY A 581 38.62 25.48 23.35
N GLN A 582 39.84 25.30 22.82
CA GLN A 582 40.22 25.70 21.46
C GLN A 582 40.21 24.54 20.47
N GLY A 583 39.78 23.35 20.89
CA GLY A 583 39.70 22.18 20.02
C GLY A 583 38.56 22.27 19.01
N ASP A 584 38.75 21.68 17.83
CA ASP A 584 37.73 21.54 16.80
C ASP A 584 37.90 20.17 16.12
N ILE A 585 36.99 19.24 16.43
CA ILE A 585 37.07 17.86 15.95
C ILE A 585 36.79 17.81 14.45
N LEU A 586 35.86 18.64 13.98
CA LEU A 586 35.46 18.67 12.58
C LEU A 586 36.59 19.25 11.71
N ALA A 587 37.36 20.22 12.19
CA ALA A 587 38.57 20.72 11.53
C ALA A 587 39.65 19.63 11.42
N ASP A 588 39.96 18.97 12.53
CA ASP A 588 40.96 17.89 12.58
C ASP A 588 40.54 16.70 11.69
N LEU A 589 39.25 16.36 11.65
CA LEU A 589 38.73 15.29 10.81
C LEU A 589 38.74 15.67 9.33
N SER A 590 38.32 16.89 8.99
CA SER A 590 38.35 17.42 7.61
C SER A 590 39.76 17.35 7.02
N ALA A 591 40.77 17.81 7.77
CA ALA A 591 42.16 17.73 7.35
C ALA A 591 42.64 16.28 7.15
N SER A 592 42.16 15.36 7.99
CA SER A 592 42.52 13.94 7.91
C SER A 592 41.88 13.24 6.70
N VAL A 593 40.60 13.47 6.44
CA VAL A 593 39.93 12.88 5.26
C VAL A 593 40.56 13.40 3.96
N GLU A 594 40.91 14.69 3.87
CA GLU A 594 41.66 15.21 2.72
C GLU A 594 43.02 14.52 2.57
N LYS A 595 43.77 14.38 3.68
CA LYS A 595 45.11 13.76 3.68
C LYS A 595 45.11 12.30 3.24
N TYR A 596 44.10 11.52 3.62
CA TYR A 596 44.02 10.09 3.31
C TYR A 596 43.11 9.77 2.11
N GLY A 597 42.52 10.78 1.47
CA GLY A 597 41.69 10.62 0.28
C GLY A 597 40.34 9.97 0.56
N LEU A 598 39.72 10.32 1.70
CA LEU A 598 38.33 9.99 2.02
C LEU A 598 37.45 11.23 1.87
N GLU A 599 36.16 11.01 1.70
CA GLU A 599 35.17 12.07 1.66
C GLU A 599 34.59 12.37 3.05
N LEU A 600 34.26 13.64 3.29
CA LEU A 600 33.60 14.08 4.51
C LEU A 600 32.08 14.05 4.34
N GLY A 601 31.39 13.48 5.31
CA GLY A 601 29.97 13.67 5.56
C GLY A 601 29.73 14.13 6.99
N ILE A 602 28.61 14.81 7.21
CA ILE A 602 28.23 15.34 8.51
C ILE A 602 26.88 14.76 8.93
N TYR A 603 26.78 14.41 10.20
CA TYR A 603 25.52 14.20 10.90
C TYR A 603 25.27 15.43 11.77
N LEU A 604 24.09 16.02 11.60
CA LEU A 604 23.65 17.15 12.41
C LEU A 604 22.21 16.86 12.85
N SER A 605 22.05 16.45 14.12
CA SER A 605 20.75 16.06 14.66
C SER A 605 19.71 17.18 14.53
N PRO A 606 18.57 16.97 13.84
CA PRO A 606 17.47 17.91 13.85
C PRO A 606 16.87 18.09 15.25
N ALA A 607 16.71 17.00 16.01
CA ALA A 607 16.32 17.04 17.42
C ALA A 607 17.48 17.58 18.29
N ASP A 608 17.15 18.38 19.30
CA ASP A 608 18.14 19.08 20.13
C ASP A 608 17.59 19.33 21.53
N SER A 609 17.95 18.46 22.48
CA SER A 609 17.49 18.52 23.86
C SER A 609 18.02 19.74 24.60
N PHE A 610 19.27 20.16 24.36
CA PHE A 610 19.83 21.38 24.95
C PHE A 610 19.02 22.62 24.53
N GLN A 611 18.65 22.72 23.25
CA GLN A 611 17.84 23.85 22.77
C GLN A 611 16.39 23.79 23.23
N GLU A 612 15.87 22.61 23.57
CA GLU A 612 14.56 22.47 24.20
C GLU A 612 14.57 23.06 25.61
N ASP A 613 15.57 22.69 26.42
CA ASP A 613 15.77 23.24 27.76
C ASP A 613 16.05 24.75 27.73
N ALA A 614 16.74 25.23 26.69
CA ALA A 614 16.94 26.65 26.43
C ALA A 614 15.66 27.39 25.98
N GLY A 615 14.57 26.66 25.69
CA GLY A 615 13.28 27.20 25.25
C GLY A 615 13.26 27.70 23.80
N VAL A 616 14.18 27.23 22.97
CA VAL A 616 14.30 27.58 21.55
C VAL A 616 13.65 26.50 20.68
N PHE A 617 13.97 25.24 20.93
CA PHE A 617 13.38 24.09 20.25
C PHE A 617 11.92 23.88 20.68
N GLY A 618 11.05 23.58 19.72
CA GLY A 618 9.63 23.31 19.94
C GLY A 618 8.82 24.53 20.42
N ASN A 619 9.39 25.74 20.38
CA ASN A 619 8.80 26.91 21.04
C ASN A 619 7.55 27.49 20.35
N GLY A 620 7.19 26.98 19.17
CA GLY A 620 6.02 27.40 18.41
C GLY A 620 6.11 28.81 17.82
N SER A 621 7.33 29.38 17.71
CA SER A 621 7.56 30.68 17.10
C SER A 621 7.05 30.73 15.66
N THR A 622 6.40 31.83 15.29
CA THR A 622 5.96 32.04 13.91
C THR A 622 7.18 32.24 13.00
N PRO A 623 7.25 31.58 11.83
CA PRO A 623 8.28 31.85 10.84
C PRO A 623 8.36 33.34 10.50
N SER A 624 9.58 33.85 10.38
CA SER A 624 9.85 35.23 9.98
C SER A 624 11.12 35.29 9.12
N PRO A 625 11.33 36.35 8.32
CA PRO A 625 12.52 36.48 7.51
C PRO A 625 13.80 36.51 8.36
N ARG A 626 14.73 35.58 8.11
CA ARG A 626 16.05 35.49 8.76
C ARG A 626 17.15 35.46 7.72
N THR A 627 18.21 36.24 7.96
CA THR A 627 19.42 36.21 7.12
C THR A 627 20.41 35.20 7.66
N ILE A 628 20.87 34.28 6.80
CA ILE A 628 21.82 33.22 7.11
C ILE A 628 23.12 33.47 6.32
N PRO A 629 24.29 33.56 6.97
CA PRO A 629 24.47 33.47 8.41
C PRO A 629 24.00 34.75 9.10
N THR A 630 23.39 34.61 10.27
CA THR A 630 23.13 35.72 11.19
C THR A 630 24.42 35.99 11.96
N LEU A 631 25.04 37.15 11.79
CA LEU A 631 26.24 37.51 12.55
C LEU A 631 25.89 37.84 14.00
N VAL A 632 26.62 37.26 14.95
CA VAL A 632 26.45 37.50 16.39
C VAL A 632 27.45 38.55 16.91
N GLU A 633 27.29 39.01 18.15
CA GLU A 633 28.25 39.93 18.75
C GLU A 633 29.63 39.27 18.87
N GLY A 634 30.68 39.93 18.36
CA GLY A 634 32.04 39.41 18.39
C GLY A 634 32.36 38.39 17.28
N ASP A 635 31.45 38.17 16.34
CA ASP A 635 31.64 37.26 15.20
C ASP A 635 32.86 37.67 14.35
N ASP A 636 33.84 36.78 14.24
CA ASP A 636 35.08 36.95 13.47
C ASP A 636 34.85 37.01 11.95
N ARG A 637 33.66 36.62 11.49
CA ARG A 637 33.22 36.75 10.10
C ARG A 637 32.70 38.16 9.77
N ALA A 638 32.57 39.04 10.76
CA ALA A 638 32.12 40.41 10.54
C ALA A 638 33.03 41.19 9.57
N GLY A 639 32.41 41.72 8.50
CA GLY A 639 33.12 42.47 7.46
C GLY A 639 33.78 41.59 6.40
N GLN A 640 33.64 40.27 6.47
CA GLN A 640 34.02 39.35 5.40
C GLN A 640 32.94 39.32 4.30
N ASP A 641 33.35 38.96 3.09
CA ASP A 641 32.43 38.75 1.96
C ASP A 641 31.89 37.32 2.02
N LEU A 642 30.70 37.16 2.60
CA LEU A 642 30.05 35.87 2.84
C LEU A 642 28.85 35.73 1.89
N PRO A 643 28.61 34.54 1.30
CA PRO A 643 27.31 34.27 0.70
C PRO A 643 26.24 34.35 1.78
N THR A 644 25.18 35.12 1.51
CA THR A 644 24.08 35.31 2.46
C THR A 644 22.76 34.91 1.82
N PHE A 645 21.89 34.29 2.60
CA PHE A 645 20.61 33.75 2.18
C PHE A 645 19.51 34.28 3.10
N THR A 646 18.26 34.32 2.62
CA THR A 646 17.11 34.73 3.44
C THR A 646 16.03 33.68 3.39
N TYR A 647 15.58 33.24 4.57
CA TYR A 647 14.53 32.22 4.73
C TYR A 647 13.45 32.68 5.70
N GLU A 648 12.22 32.23 5.51
CA GLU A 648 11.17 32.31 6.54
C GLU A 648 11.42 31.18 7.55
N ALA A 649 11.94 31.52 8.72
CA ALA A 649 12.35 30.51 9.70
C ALA A 649 11.81 30.81 11.11
N THR A 650 11.47 29.74 11.82
CA THR A 650 11.24 29.74 13.28
C THR A 650 12.54 30.07 14.01
N ASP A 651 12.49 30.32 15.32
CA ASP A 651 13.69 30.58 16.11
C ASP A 651 14.70 29.42 16.03
N TYR A 652 14.24 28.17 16.23
CA TYR A 652 15.10 27.00 16.09
C TYR A 652 15.49 26.73 14.63
N GLY A 653 14.59 26.91 13.66
CA GLY A 653 14.93 26.76 12.24
C GLY A 653 16.06 27.69 11.80
N ALA A 654 16.05 28.93 12.29
CA ALA A 654 17.11 29.91 12.05
C ALA A 654 18.43 29.51 12.72
N LEU A 655 18.37 29.00 13.95
CA LEU A 655 19.53 28.48 14.66
C LEU A 655 20.17 27.31 13.90
N PHE A 656 19.35 26.36 13.46
CA PHE A 656 19.79 25.18 12.74
C PHE A 656 20.42 25.54 11.38
N LEU A 657 19.79 26.43 10.60
CA LEU A 657 20.34 26.95 9.34
C LEU A 657 21.70 27.63 9.53
N ASN A 658 21.87 28.36 10.63
CA ASN A 658 23.11 29.04 10.97
C ASN A 658 24.24 28.05 11.33
N MET A 659 23.95 27.01 12.12
CA MET A 659 24.90 25.93 12.40
C MET A 659 25.25 25.15 11.14
N LEU A 660 24.25 24.84 10.31
CA LEU A 660 24.43 24.18 9.02
C LEU A 660 25.32 25.01 8.08
N TYR A 661 25.15 26.34 8.05
CA TYR A 661 26.03 27.23 7.32
C TYR A 661 27.50 27.11 7.76
N GLU A 662 27.78 27.05 9.07
CA GLU A 662 29.16 26.92 9.57
C GLU A 662 29.82 25.63 9.07
N VAL A 663 29.14 24.49 9.26
CA VAL A 663 29.68 23.18 8.91
C VAL A 663 29.86 23.00 7.40
N LEU A 664 29.06 23.67 6.58
CA LEU A 664 29.14 23.61 5.12
C LEU A 664 30.11 24.62 4.50
N THR A 665 30.62 25.60 5.26
CA THR A 665 31.51 26.65 4.69
C THR A 665 32.94 26.60 5.23
N GLN A 666 33.18 25.98 6.38
CA GLN A 666 34.48 26.08 7.08
C GLN A 666 35.34 24.81 6.99
N TYR A 667 34.77 23.69 6.53
CA TYR A 667 35.42 22.36 6.64
C TYR A 667 35.68 21.69 5.29
N GLY A 668 35.81 22.47 4.22
CA GLY A 668 36.07 21.97 2.87
C GLY A 668 34.84 21.31 2.22
N PRO A 669 35.05 20.44 1.23
CA PRO A 669 33.96 19.74 0.55
C PRO A 669 33.23 18.77 1.48
N VAL A 670 31.93 18.96 1.65
CA VAL A 670 31.04 18.04 2.37
C VAL A 670 30.17 17.32 1.34
N THR A 671 30.29 15.99 1.27
CA THR A 671 29.65 15.16 0.23
C THR A 671 28.33 14.54 0.67
N GLN A 672 28.05 14.53 1.99
CA GLN A 672 26.84 13.94 2.53
C GLN A 672 26.42 14.67 3.80
N VAL A 673 25.13 15.02 3.90
CA VAL A 673 24.50 15.55 5.11
C VAL A 673 23.46 14.56 5.59
N TRP A 674 23.52 14.21 6.88
CA TRP A 674 22.67 13.20 7.49
C TRP A 674 21.79 13.87 8.55
N PHE A 675 20.47 13.81 8.34
CA PHE A 675 19.46 14.33 9.26
C PHE A 675 18.63 13.20 9.87
N ASP A 676 18.65 13.06 11.20
CA ASP A 676 17.87 12.00 11.87
C ASP A 676 16.36 12.21 11.77
N GLY A 677 15.63 11.10 11.70
CA GLY A 677 14.20 11.06 11.89
C GLY A 677 13.79 10.80 13.36
N ALA A 678 14.70 10.34 14.22
CA ALA A 678 14.45 10.11 15.64
C ALA A 678 14.28 11.43 16.40
N PRO A 679 13.31 11.53 17.32
CA PRO A 679 13.14 12.71 18.16
C PRO A 679 14.17 12.79 19.29
N GLY A 680 15.01 11.76 19.51
CA GLY A 680 15.86 11.69 20.69
C GLY A 680 15.05 11.73 21.99
N ASN A 681 15.58 12.41 23.01
CA ASN A 681 14.92 12.59 24.31
C ASN A 681 14.10 13.89 24.39
N THR A 682 13.72 14.51 23.26
CA THR A 682 12.92 15.74 23.31
C THR A 682 11.46 15.46 23.64
N ASP A 683 10.84 16.28 24.50
CA ASP A 683 9.43 16.12 24.91
C ASP A 683 8.45 16.89 23.97
N ILE A 684 8.92 17.98 23.37
CA ILE A 684 8.12 18.90 22.57
C ILE A 684 8.38 18.67 21.07
N PRO A 685 7.35 18.57 20.22
CA PRO A 685 7.54 18.44 18.78
C PRO A 685 8.00 19.76 18.13
N GLU A 686 8.94 19.67 17.19
CA GLU A 686 9.39 20.78 16.34
C GLU A 686 8.89 20.62 14.89
N VAL A 687 8.61 21.75 14.24
CA VAL A 687 8.22 21.81 12.82
C VAL A 687 9.43 22.26 12.00
N TYR A 688 10.14 21.30 11.44
CA TYR A 688 11.31 21.55 10.59
C TYR A 688 10.92 21.96 9.17
N ASP A 689 11.56 23.00 8.64
CA ASP A 689 11.55 23.34 7.21
C ASP A 689 12.74 22.69 6.50
N PHE A 690 12.64 21.39 6.26
CA PHE A 690 13.69 20.64 5.56
C PHE A 690 13.95 21.14 4.13
N ARG A 691 12.99 21.84 3.52
CA ARG A 691 13.20 22.45 2.21
C ARG A 691 14.19 23.59 2.31
N ALA A 692 14.06 24.49 3.29
CA ALA A 692 15.02 25.54 3.52
C ALA A 692 16.42 24.98 3.84
N PHE A 693 16.49 23.86 4.55
CA PHE A 693 17.76 23.19 4.86
C PHE A 693 18.42 22.62 3.61
N ASP A 694 17.66 21.93 2.75
CA ASP A 694 18.15 21.41 1.47
C ASP A 694 18.57 22.52 0.50
N GLU A 695 17.76 23.58 0.36
CA GLU A 695 18.12 24.75 -0.46
C GLU A 695 19.46 25.34 -0.01
N LEU A 696 19.70 25.49 1.30
CA LEU A 696 20.99 25.96 1.81
C LEU A 696 22.14 24.99 1.51
N ILE A 697 21.92 23.68 1.63
CA ILE A 697 22.93 22.66 1.31
C ILE A 697 23.33 22.76 -0.16
N GLN A 698 22.37 22.82 -1.07
CA GLN A 698 22.64 22.87 -2.51
C GLN A 698 23.35 24.17 -2.94
N GLU A 699 23.05 25.30 -2.30
CA GLU A 699 23.72 26.58 -2.56
C GLU A 699 25.18 26.58 -2.07
N LEU A 700 25.47 25.94 -0.94
CA LEU A 700 26.80 25.95 -0.32
C LEU A 700 27.71 24.80 -0.76
N GLN A 701 27.13 23.62 -0.96
CA GLN A 701 27.83 22.37 -1.28
C GLN A 701 27.07 21.64 -2.41
N PRO A 702 27.08 22.18 -3.64
CA PRO A 702 26.39 21.57 -4.76
C PRO A 702 26.95 20.16 -5.00
N GLY A 703 26.07 19.16 -4.94
CA GLY A 703 26.43 17.75 -5.04
C GLY A 703 26.54 16.99 -3.71
N ALA A 704 26.36 17.68 -2.56
CA ALA A 704 26.16 17.00 -1.30
C ALA A 704 24.82 16.24 -1.29
N LEU A 705 24.85 14.98 -0.87
CA LEU A 705 23.65 14.14 -0.76
C LEU A 705 22.99 14.31 0.61
N VAL A 706 21.68 14.53 0.66
CA VAL A 706 20.91 14.60 1.91
C VAL A 706 20.28 13.26 2.23
N SER A 707 20.55 12.75 3.44
CA SER A 707 20.19 11.39 3.85
C SER A 707 19.07 11.36 4.88
N ILE A 708 18.30 10.26 4.84
CA ILE A 708 17.22 9.87 5.75
C ILE A 708 15.97 10.74 5.65
N VAL A 709 16.04 11.98 6.15
CA VAL A 709 14.93 12.94 6.04
C VAL A 709 15.04 13.76 4.74
N GLY A 710 16.15 13.65 4.03
CA GLY A 710 16.34 14.16 2.67
C GLY A 710 15.84 13.23 1.55
N GLU A 711 15.95 13.71 0.31
CA GLU A 711 15.43 13.03 -0.88
C GLU A 711 16.48 12.19 -1.63
N ASP A 712 17.76 12.21 -1.21
CA ASP A 712 18.83 11.59 -2.01
C ASP A 712 19.18 10.16 -1.57
N VAL A 713 19.26 9.88 -0.27
CA VAL A 713 19.63 8.57 0.28
C VAL A 713 18.65 8.15 1.37
N ARG A 714 18.01 6.97 1.23
CA ARG A 714 16.99 6.52 2.18
C ARG A 714 17.56 5.60 3.26
N TRP A 715 16.96 5.65 4.45
CA TRP A 715 17.17 4.65 5.49
C TRP A 715 16.63 3.29 5.02
N VAL A 716 17.33 2.21 5.35
CA VAL A 716 16.88 0.84 5.02
C VAL A 716 15.68 0.39 5.85
N GLY A 717 15.43 1.01 7.02
CA GLY A 717 14.32 0.69 7.90
C GLY A 717 14.69 -0.11 9.15
N ASN A 718 15.99 -0.37 9.38
CA ASN A 718 16.51 -0.98 10.61
C ASN A 718 17.97 -0.56 10.85
N GLU A 719 18.47 -0.86 12.05
CA GLU A 719 19.86 -0.61 12.48
C GLU A 719 20.68 -1.90 12.66
N HIS A 720 20.15 -3.04 12.21
CA HIS A 720 20.84 -4.34 12.26
C HIS A 720 21.77 -4.55 11.05
N GLY A 721 21.78 -3.61 10.10
CA GLY A 721 22.57 -3.71 8.87
C GLY A 721 21.96 -4.62 7.80
N GLU A 722 20.67 -4.91 7.89
CA GLU A 722 20.00 -5.87 7.01
C GLU A 722 19.19 -5.15 5.92
N ALA A 723 19.53 -5.39 4.65
CA ALA A 723 18.71 -4.95 3.54
C ALA A 723 17.67 -6.02 3.16
N PRO A 724 16.45 -5.62 2.76
CA PRO A 724 15.51 -6.55 2.13
C PRO A 724 16.13 -7.18 0.88
N VAL A 725 15.80 -8.45 0.62
CA VAL A 725 16.26 -9.17 -0.60
C VAL A 725 15.84 -8.42 -1.86
N ALA A 726 14.63 -7.85 -1.87
CA ALA A 726 14.16 -6.94 -2.89
C ALA A 726 14.28 -5.48 -2.41
N SER A 727 15.42 -4.84 -2.69
CA SER A 727 15.65 -3.44 -2.36
C SER A 727 15.69 -2.58 -3.61
N TRP A 728 14.53 -2.00 -3.96
CA TRP A 728 14.44 -1.05 -5.06
C TRP A 728 14.96 0.32 -4.63
N SER A 729 15.84 0.89 -5.44
CA SER A 729 16.25 2.29 -5.29
C SER A 729 15.18 3.23 -5.85
N SER A 730 14.50 2.86 -6.94
CA SER A 730 13.38 3.62 -7.50
C SER A 730 12.14 3.51 -6.60
N ALA A 731 11.48 4.63 -6.32
CA ALA A 731 10.21 4.65 -5.58
C ALA A 731 9.30 5.82 -6.08
N ALA A 732 8.00 5.91 -5.68
CA ALA A 732 7.03 7.03 -5.93
C ALA A 732 6.82 8.07 -4.76
N THR A 733 6.83 9.42 -5.01
CA THR A 733 6.77 10.54 -4.02
C THR A 733 5.49 11.33 -4.20
N SER A 734 4.91 11.80 -3.10
CA SER A 734 4.04 12.98 -3.11
C SER A 734 4.74 14.17 -2.48
N SER A 735 4.91 15.27 -3.22
CA SER A 735 5.33 16.55 -2.65
C SER A 735 4.10 17.31 -2.14
N THR A 736 3.99 17.51 -0.82
CA THR A 736 3.06 18.52 -0.27
C THR A 736 3.84 19.80 0.00
N PRO A 737 3.40 20.99 -0.45
CA PRO A 737 4.04 22.23 -0.07
C PRO A 737 4.00 22.42 1.46
N GLY A 738 5.16 22.47 2.11
CA GLY A 738 5.31 22.86 3.52
C GLY A 738 5.02 21.79 4.60
N GLY A 739 5.09 20.49 4.27
CA GLY A 739 4.92 19.41 5.26
C GLY A 739 6.10 18.44 5.33
N ARG A 740 6.22 17.69 6.45
CA ARG A 740 7.06 16.47 6.53
C ARG A 740 6.76 15.61 5.29
N SER A 741 7.79 15.12 4.62
CA SER A 741 7.68 14.05 3.64
C SER A 741 7.19 12.77 4.35
N SER A 742 5.89 12.67 4.56
CA SER A 742 5.27 11.44 5.04
C SER A 742 5.36 10.39 3.93
N ARG A 743 5.80 9.19 4.29
CA ARG A 743 6.25 8.13 3.39
C ARG A 743 5.29 7.85 2.23
N SER A 744 5.73 8.23 1.03
CA SER A 744 6.05 7.34 -0.09
C SER A 744 7.10 8.13 -0.89
N SER A 745 8.24 7.53 -1.23
CA SER A 745 9.44 8.22 -1.76
C SER A 745 9.54 8.04 -3.28
N GLY A 746 9.90 9.04 -4.10
CA GLY A 746 9.56 9.23 -5.54
C GLY A 746 10.64 9.43 -6.54
N ARG A 747 11.82 9.03 -6.13
CA ARG A 747 13.05 9.19 -6.85
C ARG A 747 13.80 7.87 -6.73
N ARG A 748 14.89 7.73 -7.48
CA ARG A 748 15.89 6.73 -7.08
C ARG A 748 16.57 7.22 -5.81
N CYS A 749 16.15 6.71 -4.66
CA CYS A 749 16.82 6.87 -3.38
C CYS A 749 17.45 5.52 -3.02
N PRO A 750 18.76 5.30 -3.27
CA PRO A 750 19.40 4.07 -2.83
C PRO A 750 19.26 3.92 -1.30
N ALA A 751 19.02 2.68 -0.87
CA ALA A 751 18.89 2.35 0.54
C ALA A 751 20.28 2.20 1.17
N ARG A 752 20.49 2.81 2.32
CA ARG A 752 21.69 2.60 3.12
C ARG A 752 21.40 1.71 4.33
N THR A 753 22.15 0.61 4.44
CA THR A 753 22.22 -0.18 5.68
C THR A 753 23.16 0.49 6.66
N THR A 754 22.66 0.75 7.87
CA THR A 754 23.47 1.20 9.01
C THR A 754 23.47 0.07 10.05
N SER A 755 24.64 -0.22 10.63
CA SER A 755 24.77 -1.13 11.76
C SER A 755 25.88 -0.67 12.69
N SER A 756 25.58 -0.57 13.98
CA SER A 756 26.56 -0.47 15.07
C SER A 756 26.61 -1.81 15.80
N SER A 757 27.10 -2.86 15.13
CA SER A 757 27.47 -4.09 15.84
C SER A 757 28.98 -4.10 16.03
N THR A 758 29.42 -3.72 17.23
CA THR A 758 30.66 -4.24 17.79
C THR A 758 30.53 -5.76 17.85
N THR A 759 31.44 -6.47 17.17
CA THR A 759 31.72 -7.89 17.48
C THR A 759 32.14 -8.07 18.93
#